data_AF-A0A5Z2LGP8-F1
#
_entry.id   AF-A0A5Z2LGP8-F1
#
_cell.length_a   1.000
_cell.length_b   1.000
_cell.length_c   1.000
_cell.angle_alpha   90.00
_cell.angle_beta   90.00
_cell.angle_gamma   90.00
#
_symmetry.space_group_name_H-M   'P 1'
#
loop_
_entity.id
_entity.type
_entity.pdbx_description
1 polymer ?
#
loop_
_entity_poly.entity_id
_entity_poly.type
_entity_poly.pdbx_seq_one_letter_code
_entity_poly.pdbx_strand_id
1 'polypeptide(L)'
;MSKFNLNNRILMFAICSSIEYDLRKYLINNSENIEIPQALYEKAINRNKEIKSLNNTSNEEAILIELDMGDLVGMISGNAPIFEISASAKKAFLDIFDKVIPIRNKVMHTRPIEFSDRGTLEETLHTLDENVIFIKWEELIKTRYSLKNNPQKLIVETTFIPELDNTTKIYHNLPVPEFDDTGYIGRRKEINELLSLIESDKHQIVTVIGNGGIGKTAITVKALYELLDGTNNFGYEAIIWISLKTKTLSKGEFINISSSITEISSMYSNLHENMIKITENVDEDILTFMREFSTLLVVDNLETLPTSEIIDFFKKIPSNSKVLLTSRSGLGELENRYSLREMNKGDAREYFISLSKYYQLNLHEKPAKDIDGLIENHLYSSPLSIKWYITSIFFGTDPVVILSNKDGLVEFSMSNIIDNLSLTEIEVLWLLLVEGKPLSYGELDYYINPKHSHLLISSINKLSTTSMLRTSSKGNYDINNMAKDYLKTYRVPNTEFIKDVTKKRQVLNRMLQEIKTKNEADPYNPRSLFSNLKNENTKIASYYLINALEHSSKRDWENAENMIKKAENVAPDYFEVYKIKAFINAESGNLMDAITSYRIAIENAHDDIEKASVCYLFSVFYTIKIQDYIMAKELIEEAQKYAGKEPRITFERGRVHMYLGEFEKALEIFESIDTKELRTDKLLNQYASKVSELYRRMAGNYNNRDLKLKYVYLEKSINELNKLRHIDPMTCVVLMKALIDLTYIFSYEPALKLFISSFEGNMTLIQNNSSGYVNRLRVRIDNNESLLPEKIVRNGMNLGISFSERAKNITNKNKGIITKITDSFGFIRNAYGDYYFKVFDLKYDNPVVGDKVIFELRDSVKGPKAVRIKDVD
;
A
#
# COMPACT_ATOMS: atom_id res chain seq x y z
N MET A 1 -15.66 -36.32 34.04
CA MET A 1 -15.23 -37.40 33.13
C MET A 1 -14.39 -36.80 32.02
N SER A 2 -13.07 -36.91 32.13
CA SER A 2 -12.08 -36.40 31.16
C SER A 2 -11.87 -37.42 30.04
N LYS A 3 -12.59 -37.29 28.91
CA LYS A 3 -12.27 -38.02 27.69
C LYS A 3 -11.33 -37.15 26.86
N PHE A 4 -10.02 -37.31 27.08
CA PHE A 4 -8.99 -36.72 26.23
C PHE A 4 -8.96 -37.42 24.85
N ASN A 5 -8.44 -36.69 23.86
CA ASN A 5 -8.23 -36.99 22.44
C ASN A 5 -7.28 -38.19 22.15
N LEU A 6 -7.26 -39.22 23.00
CA LEU A 6 -6.42 -40.41 22.81
C LEU A 6 -7.07 -41.50 21.94
N ASN A 7 -8.34 -41.34 21.54
CA ASN A 7 -9.10 -42.42 20.88
C ASN A 7 -8.39 -42.93 19.62
N ASN A 8 -7.87 -42.07 18.74
CA ASN A 8 -7.20 -42.54 17.51
C ASN A 8 -5.93 -43.32 17.79
N ARG A 9 -5.06 -42.78 18.64
CA ARG A 9 -3.80 -43.42 18.99
C ARG A 9 -4.04 -44.73 19.74
N ILE A 10 -5.03 -44.79 20.63
CA ILE A 10 -5.44 -46.04 21.31
C ILE A 10 -5.95 -47.08 20.31
N LEU A 11 -6.75 -46.68 19.32
CA LEU A 11 -7.24 -47.61 18.29
C LEU A 11 -6.09 -48.12 17.42
N MET A 12 -5.17 -47.25 17.00
CA MET A 12 -3.97 -47.64 16.26
C MET A 12 -3.06 -48.55 17.11
N PHE A 13 -2.92 -48.26 18.40
CA PHE A 13 -2.20 -49.09 19.35
C PHE A 13 -2.83 -50.47 19.46
N ALA A 14 -4.16 -50.57 19.63
CA ALA A 14 -4.86 -51.85 19.68
C ALA A 14 -4.62 -52.69 18.41
N ILE A 15 -4.61 -52.06 17.22
CA ILE A 15 -4.26 -52.74 15.97
C ILE A 15 -2.81 -53.24 16.03
N CYS A 16 -1.84 -52.38 16.33
CA CYS A 16 -0.42 -52.77 16.41
C CYS A 16 -0.18 -53.88 17.43
N SER A 17 -0.74 -53.78 18.63
CA SER A 17 -0.61 -54.79 19.70
C SER A 17 -1.22 -56.13 19.31
N SER A 18 -2.35 -56.12 18.60
CA SER A 18 -2.96 -57.37 18.09
C SER A 18 -2.07 -58.07 17.06
N ILE A 19 -1.42 -57.29 16.18
CA ILE A 19 -0.45 -57.81 15.20
C ILE A 19 0.76 -58.39 15.92
N GLU A 20 1.36 -57.66 16.87
CA GLU A 20 2.51 -58.16 17.64
C GLU A 20 2.18 -59.42 18.43
N TYR A 21 0.98 -59.50 19.02
CA TYR A 21 0.53 -60.68 19.75
C TYR A 21 0.51 -61.91 18.84
N ASP A 22 -0.09 -61.80 17.66
CA ASP A 22 -0.17 -62.92 16.71
C ASP A 22 1.22 -63.29 16.15
N LEU A 23 2.10 -62.31 15.90
CA LEU A 23 3.50 -62.55 15.51
C LEU A 23 4.27 -63.32 16.60
N ARG A 24 4.17 -62.89 17.87
CA ARG A 24 4.80 -63.58 19.01
C ARG A 24 4.25 -64.99 19.15
N LYS A 25 2.93 -65.16 19.09
CA LYS A 25 2.26 -66.46 19.18
C LYS A 25 2.70 -67.41 18.06
N TYR A 26 2.92 -66.89 16.85
CA TYR A 26 3.45 -67.67 15.74
C TYR A 26 4.87 -68.18 16.01
N LEU A 27 5.76 -67.34 16.54
CA LEU A 27 7.12 -67.73 16.91
C LEU A 27 7.13 -68.72 18.08
N ILE A 28 6.31 -68.52 19.11
CA ILE A 28 6.18 -69.43 20.26
C ILE A 28 5.72 -70.83 19.81
N ASN A 29 4.72 -70.91 18.93
CA ASN A 29 4.22 -72.20 18.44
C ASN A 29 5.23 -72.98 17.58
N ASN A 30 6.33 -72.34 17.18
CA ASN A 30 7.39 -72.93 16.37
C ASN A 30 8.76 -72.85 17.07
N SER A 31 8.81 -72.64 18.39
CA SER A 31 10.04 -72.28 19.09
C SER A 31 11.11 -73.38 19.06
N GLU A 32 10.71 -74.66 18.97
CA GLU A 32 11.62 -75.80 18.80
C GLU A 32 12.48 -75.73 17.52
N ASN A 33 12.08 -74.91 16.53
CA ASN A 33 12.74 -74.80 15.24
C ASN A 33 13.52 -73.48 15.06
N ILE A 34 13.61 -72.62 16.09
CA ILE A 34 14.13 -71.25 15.95
C ILE A 34 15.16 -70.96 17.03
N GLU A 35 16.38 -70.62 16.62
CA GLU A 35 17.40 -70.10 17.55
C GLU A 35 17.30 -68.57 17.64
N ILE A 36 17.22 -68.03 18.86
CA ILE A 36 17.19 -66.58 19.09
C ILE A 36 18.62 -66.03 18.95
N PRO A 37 18.88 -65.10 18.02
CA PRO A 37 20.21 -64.48 17.88
C PRO A 37 20.68 -63.82 19.19
N GLN A 38 21.97 -63.99 19.51
CA GLN A 38 22.60 -63.45 20.73
C GLN A 38 22.33 -61.95 20.93
N ALA A 39 22.32 -61.16 19.86
CA ALA A 39 22.05 -59.72 19.93
C ALA A 39 20.61 -59.39 20.40
N LEU A 40 19.62 -60.20 20.00
CA LEU A 40 18.22 -60.02 20.43
C LEU A 40 18.02 -60.50 21.87
N TYR A 41 18.74 -61.56 22.27
CA TYR A 41 18.77 -62.01 23.66
C TYR A 41 19.34 -60.94 24.60
N GLU A 42 20.45 -60.31 24.23
CA GLU A 42 21.05 -59.20 24.99
C GLU A 42 20.14 -57.98 25.05
N LYS A 43 19.45 -57.66 23.95
CA LYS A 43 18.44 -56.58 23.90
C LYS A 43 17.31 -56.82 24.89
N ALA A 44 16.73 -58.03 24.91
CA ALA A 44 15.66 -58.39 25.83
C ALA A 44 16.10 -58.30 27.31
N ILE A 45 17.28 -58.82 27.64
CA ILE A 45 17.85 -58.75 29.00
C ILE A 45 18.10 -57.31 29.46
N ASN A 46 18.55 -56.43 28.57
CA ASN A 46 18.78 -55.02 28.90
C ASN A 46 17.46 -54.31 29.23
N ARG A 47 16.36 -54.68 28.57
CA ARG A 47 15.01 -54.17 28.84
C ARG A 47 14.42 -54.75 30.11
N ASN A 48 14.62 -56.05 30.34
CA ASN A 48 14.10 -56.74 31.51
C ASN A 48 15.18 -57.64 32.15
N LYS A 49 15.80 -57.12 33.21
CA LYS A 49 16.91 -57.80 33.92
C LYS A 49 16.47 -59.08 34.65
N GLU A 50 15.17 -59.28 34.88
CA GLU A 50 14.63 -60.46 35.57
C GLU A 50 14.68 -61.73 34.71
N ILE A 51 14.79 -61.58 33.38
CA ILE A 51 14.88 -62.70 32.41
C ILE A 51 16.08 -63.62 32.68
N LYS A 52 17.17 -63.10 33.24
CA LYS A 52 18.36 -63.92 33.61
C LYS A 52 18.07 -65.02 34.64
N SER A 53 16.95 -64.96 35.35
CA SER A 53 16.64 -65.84 36.48
C SER A 53 15.66 -66.99 36.18
N LEU A 54 15.16 -67.10 34.94
CA LEU A 54 14.11 -68.02 34.54
C LEU A 54 14.69 -69.30 33.84
N ASN A 55 13.97 -70.43 33.93
CA ASN A 55 14.36 -71.74 33.35
C ASN A 55 13.96 -71.85 31.85
N ASN A 56 14.67 -72.71 31.10
CA ASN A 56 14.78 -72.73 29.63
C ASN A 56 13.52 -72.53 28.77
N THR A 57 12.35 -73.11 29.06
CA THR A 57 11.14 -72.93 28.23
C THR A 57 10.35 -71.65 28.53
N SER A 58 10.36 -71.21 29.80
CA SER A 58 9.80 -69.93 30.23
C SER A 58 10.65 -68.72 29.81
N ASN A 59 11.88 -68.94 29.34
CA ASN A 59 12.76 -67.88 28.83
C ASN A 59 12.33 -67.38 27.46
N GLU A 60 11.97 -68.27 26.53
CA GLU A 60 11.71 -67.89 25.13
C GLU A 60 10.51 -66.94 25.00
N GLU A 61 9.40 -67.25 25.67
CA GLU A 61 8.22 -66.39 25.68
C GLU A 61 8.51 -65.04 26.34
N ALA A 62 9.21 -65.04 27.48
CA ALA A 62 9.62 -63.82 28.17
C ALA A 62 10.55 -62.95 27.30
N ILE A 63 11.46 -63.56 26.52
CA ILE A 63 12.34 -62.85 25.59
C ILE A 63 11.53 -62.23 24.45
N LEU A 64 10.63 -62.99 23.81
CA LEU A 64 9.83 -62.50 22.67
C LEU A 64 8.90 -61.34 23.05
N ILE A 65 8.46 -61.26 24.31
CA ILE A 65 7.67 -60.13 24.83
C ILE A 65 8.49 -58.82 24.80
N GLU A 66 9.78 -58.89 25.12
CA GLU A 66 10.67 -57.72 25.17
C GLU A 66 11.21 -57.28 23.80
N LEU A 67 10.89 -58.01 22.73
CA LEU A 67 11.29 -57.69 21.36
C LEU A 67 10.28 -56.79 20.64
N ASP A 68 10.80 -55.93 19.75
CA ASP A 68 10.00 -55.01 18.95
C ASP A 68 9.38 -55.73 17.75
N MET A 69 8.29 -55.19 17.17
CA MET A 69 7.68 -55.73 15.96
C MET A 69 8.69 -55.99 14.83
N GLY A 70 9.65 -55.10 14.64
CA GLY A 70 10.71 -55.26 13.63
C GLY A 70 11.61 -56.47 13.89
N ASP A 71 11.92 -56.76 15.15
CA ASP A 71 12.70 -57.94 15.52
C ASP A 71 11.92 -59.23 15.22
N LEU A 72 10.63 -59.26 15.59
CA LEU A 72 9.74 -60.41 15.34
C LEU A 72 9.60 -60.69 13.83
N VAL A 73 9.36 -59.64 13.03
CA VAL A 73 9.30 -59.71 11.56
C VAL A 73 10.64 -60.16 10.97
N GLY A 74 11.74 -59.63 11.50
CA GLY A 74 13.10 -60.03 11.13
C GLY A 74 13.38 -61.51 11.40
N MET A 75 12.95 -62.03 12.56
CA MET A 75 13.08 -63.45 12.91
C MET A 75 12.26 -64.35 11.99
N ILE A 76 11.02 -63.98 11.70
CA ILE A 76 10.14 -64.76 10.80
C ILE A 76 10.72 -64.79 9.37
N SER A 77 11.10 -63.62 8.85
CA SER A 77 11.62 -63.50 7.48
C SER A 77 13.04 -64.09 7.32
N GLY A 78 13.89 -63.99 8.35
CA GLY A 78 15.22 -64.58 8.39
C GLY A 78 15.20 -66.11 8.36
N ASN A 79 14.23 -66.71 9.03
CA ASN A 79 14.03 -68.16 9.11
C ASN A 79 12.96 -68.69 8.14
N ALA A 80 12.64 -67.94 7.07
CA ALA A 80 11.60 -68.30 6.10
C ALA A 80 11.68 -69.75 5.55
N PRO A 81 12.87 -70.34 5.27
CA PRO A 81 12.95 -71.74 4.84
C PRO A 81 12.47 -72.74 5.89
N ILE A 82 12.66 -72.45 7.18
CA ILE A 82 12.25 -73.29 8.31
C ILE A 82 10.73 -73.28 8.45
N PHE A 83 10.10 -72.12 8.17
CA PHE A 83 8.65 -71.95 8.19
C PHE A 83 7.96 -72.35 6.87
N GLU A 84 8.69 -72.93 5.92
CA GLU A 84 8.18 -73.26 4.58
C GLU A 84 7.55 -72.06 3.83
N ILE A 85 8.02 -70.84 4.11
CA ILE A 85 7.50 -69.61 3.51
C ILE A 85 8.14 -69.42 2.13
N SER A 86 7.31 -69.41 1.08
CA SER A 86 7.76 -69.14 -0.29
C SER A 86 8.39 -67.74 -0.44
N ALA A 87 9.28 -67.57 -1.41
CA ALA A 87 9.95 -66.29 -1.66
C ALA A 87 8.97 -65.13 -1.95
N SER A 88 7.86 -65.42 -2.64
CA SER A 88 6.79 -64.44 -2.90
C SER A 88 6.04 -64.06 -1.63
N ALA A 89 5.71 -65.03 -0.77
CA ALA A 89 5.05 -64.77 0.51
C ALA A 89 5.96 -63.99 1.48
N LYS A 90 7.25 -64.32 1.53
CA LYS A 90 8.25 -63.55 2.29
C LYS A 90 8.33 -62.10 1.82
N LYS A 91 8.34 -61.87 0.50
CA LYS A 91 8.38 -60.51 -0.06
C LYS A 91 7.12 -59.72 0.31
N ALA A 92 5.94 -60.30 0.11
CA ALA A 92 4.67 -59.66 0.47
C ALA A 92 4.59 -59.32 1.96
N PHE A 93 5.08 -60.22 2.83
CA PHE A 93 5.19 -59.99 4.26
C PHE A 93 6.07 -58.77 4.58
N LEU A 94 7.27 -58.70 4.01
CA LEU A 94 8.18 -57.55 4.20
C LEU A 94 7.58 -56.24 3.64
N ASP A 95 7.01 -56.26 2.44
CA ASP A 95 6.40 -55.08 1.80
C ASP A 95 5.28 -54.45 2.65
N ILE A 96 4.54 -55.26 3.44
CA ILE A 96 3.54 -54.80 4.39
C ILE A 96 4.21 -54.20 5.64
N PHE A 97 5.12 -54.94 6.27
CA PHE A 97 5.72 -54.54 7.54
C PHE A 97 6.69 -53.36 7.43
N ASP A 98 7.32 -53.15 6.26
CA ASP A 98 8.08 -51.94 5.95
C ASP A 98 7.23 -50.66 6.08
N LYS A 99 5.90 -50.76 5.89
CA LYS A 99 4.95 -49.66 6.11
C LYS A 99 4.39 -49.62 7.52
N VAL A 100 4.13 -50.78 8.13
CA VAL A 100 3.48 -50.88 9.45
C VAL A 100 4.44 -50.53 10.60
N ILE A 101 5.69 -50.99 10.55
CA ILE A 101 6.67 -50.80 11.63
C ILE A 101 6.92 -49.30 11.92
N PRO A 102 7.16 -48.43 10.92
CA PRO A 102 7.32 -47.00 11.17
C PRO A 102 6.09 -46.37 11.86
N ILE A 103 4.88 -46.79 11.45
CA ILE A 103 3.63 -46.30 12.05
C ILE A 103 3.52 -46.76 13.50
N ARG A 104 3.79 -48.05 13.78
CA ARG A 104 3.81 -48.60 15.14
C ARG A 104 4.75 -47.81 16.04
N ASN A 105 5.98 -47.53 15.58
CA ASN A 105 6.95 -46.78 16.36
C ASN A 105 6.44 -45.38 16.71
N LYS A 106 5.78 -44.69 15.76
CA LYS A 106 5.16 -43.40 16.05
C LYS A 106 4.06 -43.51 17.11
N VAL A 107 3.23 -44.55 17.02
CA VAL A 107 2.12 -44.81 17.96
C VAL A 107 2.64 -45.00 19.37
N MET A 108 3.67 -45.84 19.57
CA MET A 108 4.23 -46.19 20.88
C MET A 108 4.97 -45.04 21.57
N HIS A 109 5.73 -44.22 20.81
CA HIS A 109 6.62 -43.19 21.37
C HIS A 109 6.04 -41.77 21.32
N THR A 110 4.71 -41.61 21.26
CA THR A 110 4.04 -40.28 21.18
C THR A 110 4.51 -39.35 20.06
N ARG A 111 5.07 -39.90 18.97
CA ARG A 111 5.53 -39.10 17.82
C ARG A 111 4.37 -38.64 16.93
N PRO A 112 4.53 -37.56 16.15
CA PRO A 112 3.53 -37.08 15.19
C PRO A 112 2.99 -38.19 14.27
N ILE A 113 1.67 -38.39 14.30
CA ILE A 113 0.98 -39.28 13.36
C ILE A 113 0.78 -38.53 12.03
N GLU A 114 1.07 -39.18 10.90
CA GLU A 114 0.81 -38.63 9.57
C GLU A 114 -0.62 -38.92 9.12
N PHE A 115 -1.14 -38.09 8.22
CA PHE A 115 -2.49 -38.24 7.69
C PHE A 115 -2.79 -39.65 7.13
N SER A 116 -1.83 -40.29 6.45
CA SER A 116 -1.99 -41.61 5.84
C SER A 116 -1.82 -42.79 6.80
N ASP A 117 -1.26 -42.57 7.99
CA ASP A 117 -0.83 -43.64 8.89
C ASP A 117 -2.04 -44.47 9.37
N ARG A 118 -3.14 -43.81 9.73
CA ARG A 118 -4.38 -44.47 10.14
C ARG A 118 -4.96 -45.33 9.02
N GLY A 119 -5.09 -44.78 7.80
CA GLY A 119 -5.66 -45.50 6.67
C GLY A 119 -4.84 -46.76 6.34
N THR A 120 -3.52 -46.66 6.44
CA THR A 120 -2.60 -47.80 6.25
C THR A 120 -2.83 -48.90 7.28
N LEU A 121 -3.02 -48.54 8.57
CA LEU A 121 -3.32 -49.52 9.61
C LEU A 121 -4.73 -50.10 9.50
N GLU A 122 -5.72 -49.32 9.08
CA GLU A 122 -7.08 -49.83 8.81
C GLU A 122 -7.10 -50.80 7.63
N GLU A 123 -6.39 -50.49 6.54
CA GLU A 123 -6.21 -51.41 5.41
C GLU A 123 -5.51 -52.70 5.86
N THR A 124 -4.43 -52.57 6.63
CA THR A 124 -3.72 -53.72 7.21
C THR A 124 -4.64 -54.54 8.09
N LEU A 125 -5.39 -53.89 8.99
CA LEU A 125 -6.35 -54.53 9.86
C LEU A 125 -7.37 -55.35 9.09
N HIS A 126 -7.75 -54.95 7.87
CA HIS A 126 -8.77 -55.64 7.06
C HIS A 126 -8.21 -56.70 6.11
N THR A 127 -6.94 -56.62 5.73
CA THR A 127 -6.39 -57.43 4.64
C THR A 127 -5.23 -58.35 5.06
N LEU A 128 -4.64 -58.15 6.24
CA LEU A 128 -3.42 -58.88 6.65
C LEU A 128 -3.62 -60.40 6.76
N ASP A 129 -4.78 -60.85 7.23
CA ASP A 129 -5.15 -62.27 7.34
C ASP A 129 -5.36 -62.95 5.99
N GLU A 130 -5.81 -62.19 4.98
CA GLU A 130 -5.95 -62.66 3.59
C GLU A 130 -4.60 -62.68 2.86
N ASN A 131 -3.74 -61.70 3.13
CA ASN A 131 -2.45 -61.53 2.45
C ASN A 131 -1.31 -62.35 3.08
N VAL A 132 -1.40 -62.67 4.37
CA VAL A 132 -0.38 -63.41 5.14
C VAL A 132 -1.04 -64.63 5.80
N ILE A 133 -1.37 -65.62 4.97
CA ILE A 133 -2.15 -66.81 5.38
C ILE A 133 -1.37 -67.83 6.23
N PHE A 134 -0.04 -67.75 6.25
CA PHE A 134 0.79 -68.70 7.02
C PHE A 134 0.80 -68.39 8.53
N ILE A 135 0.31 -67.22 8.95
CA ILE A 135 0.12 -66.85 10.36
C ILE A 135 -1.38 -66.88 10.69
N LYS A 136 -1.72 -67.43 11.86
CA LYS A 136 -3.09 -67.40 12.37
C LYS A 136 -3.34 -66.09 13.14
N TRP A 137 -3.99 -65.14 12.50
CA TRP A 137 -4.26 -63.80 13.02
C TRP A 137 -5.50 -63.72 13.94
N GLU A 138 -5.52 -64.53 15.00
CA GLU A 138 -6.69 -64.65 15.88
C GLU A 138 -6.98 -63.35 16.65
N GLU A 139 -5.93 -62.69 17.17
CA GLU A 139 -6.10 -61.48 17.97
C GLU A 139 -6.41 -60.26 17.09
N LEU A 140 -5.83 -60.19 15.89
CA LEU A 140 -6.18 -59.18 14.88
C LEU A 140 -7.66 -59.26 14.51
N ILE A 141 -8.19 -60.48 14.25
CA ILE A 141 -9.59 -60.68 13.87
C ILE A 141 -10.53 -60.30 15.02
N LYS A 142 -10.19 -60.65 16.27
CA LYS A 142 -10.94 -60.18 17.45
C LYS A 142 -10.95 -58.67 17.56
N THR A 143 -9.79 -58.03 17.35
CA THR A 143 -9.65 -56.57 17.38
C THR A 143 -10.49 -55.92 16.28
N ARG A 144 -10.46 -56.46 15.05
CA ARG A 144 -11.32 -56.06 13.92
C ARG A 144 -12.80 -56.14 14.28
N TYR A 145 -13.23 -57.23 14.94
CA TYR A 145 -14.61 -57.41 15.38
C TYR A 145 -15.02 -56.40 16.48
N SER A 146 -14.15 -56.18 17.47
CA SER A 146 -14.38 -55.23 18.57
C SER A 146 -14.46 -53.78 18.07
N LEU A 147 -13.59 -53.40 17.12
CA LEU A 147 -13.61 -52.10 16.45
C LEU A 147 -14.93 -51.85 15.72
N LYS A 148 -15.44 -52.87 15.01
CA LYS A 148 -16.69 -52.75 14.24
C LYS A 148 -17.93 -52.67 15.13
N ASN A 149 -17.98 -53.46 16.21
CA ASN A 149 -19.21 -53.63 16.99
C ASN A 149 -19.26 -52.83 18.29
N ASN A 150 -18.12 -52.62 18.96
CA ASN A 150 -18.05 -51.95 20.26
C ASN A 150 -16.73 -51.15 20.45
N PRO A 151 -16.43 -50.16 19.60
CA PRO A 151 -15.15 -49.43 19.63
C PRO A 151 -14.91 -48.70 20.97
N GLN A 152 -15.96 -48.20 21.63
CA GLN A 152 -15.82 -47.55 22.93
C GLN A 152 -15.35 -48.50 24.02
N LYS A 153 -15.81 -49.75 23.97
CA LYS A 153 -15.41 -50.78 24.94
C LYS A 153 -13.92 -51.10 24.78
N LEU A 154 -13.47 -51.27 23.54
CA LEU A 154 -12.05 -51.48 23.22
C LEU A 154 -11.17 -50.34 23.77
N ILE A 155 -11.56 -49.08 23.57
CA ILE A 155 -10.79 -47.93 24.07
C ILE A 155 -10.67 -47.95 25.60
N VAL A 156 -11.75 -48.31 26.32
CA VAL A 156 -11.76 -48.35 27.79
C VAL A 156 -10.94 -49.53 28.33
N GLU A 157 -10.95 -50.67 27.62
CA GLU A 157 -10.22 -51.88 28.02
C GLU A 157 -8.73 -51.85 27.60
N THR A 158 -8.37 -50.97 26.67
CA THR A 158 -7.00 -50.85 26.18
C THR A 158 -6.19 -49.93 27.09
N THR A 159 -5.27 -50.52 27.86
CA THR A 159 -4.28 -49.76 28.63
C THR A 159 -3.13 -49.34 27.71
N PHE A 160 -3.04 -48.04 27.40
CA PHE A 160 -1.93 -47.47 26.64
C PHE A 160 -1.10 -46.56 27.54
N ILE A 161 0.16 -46.92 27.76
CA ILE A 161 1.16 -46.10 28.43
C ILE A 161 2.26 -45.85 27.40
N PRO A 162 2.42 -44.62 26.89
CA PRO A 162 3.45 -44.32 25.91
C PRO A 162 4.84 -44.47 26.52
N GLU A 163 5.76 -45.02 25.74
CA GLU A 163 7.15 -45.17 26.13
C GLU A 163 7.94 -43.89 25.83
N LEU A 164 8.92 -43.56 26.67
CA LEU A 164 9.89 -42.51 26.39
C LEU A 164 10.65 -42.85 25.11
N ASP A 165 10.75 -41.87 24.21
CA ASP A 165 11.48 -42.02 22.96
C ASP A 165 12.99 -42.00 23.22
N ASN A 166 13.56 -43.19 23.44
CA ASN A 166 15.00 -43.38 23.60
C ASN A 166 15.69 -43.76 22.28
N THR A 167 15.00 -43.62 21.14
CA THR A 167 15.55 -44.04 19.83
C THR A 167 16.44 -42.96 19.20
N THR A 168 16.40 -41.74 19.72
CA THR A 168 17.13 -40.58 19.21
C THR A 168 18.43 -40.36 20.00
N LYS A 169 19.46 -39.83 19.34
CA LYS A 169 20.70 -39.38 20.01
C LYS A 169 20.55 -38.02 20.71
N ILE A 170 19.46 -37.30 20.42
CA ILE A 170 19.18 -35.96 20.93
C ILE A 170 18.22 -36.10 22.10
N TYR A 171 18.58 -35.53 23.25
CA TYR A 171 17.71 -35.52 24.42
C TYR A 171 16.62 -34.45 24.28
N HIS A 172 15.36 -34.75 24.62
CA HIS A 172 14.30 -33.76 24.49
C HIS A 172 13.11 -33.94 25.45
N ASN A 173 12.36 -32.86 25.67
CA ASN A 173 11.05 -32.84 26.35
C ASN A 173 9.93 -32.29 25.45
N LEU A 174 10.00 -32.58 24.14
CA LEU A 174 8.98 -32.14 23.18
C LEU A 174 7.55 -32.51 23.61
N PRO A 175 6.57 -31.62 23.43
CA PRO A 175 5.19 -31.87 23.83
C PRO A 175 4.52 -32.87 22.90
N VAL A 176 3.54 -33.59 23.44
CA VAL A 176 2.69 -34.51 22.65
C VAL A 176 1.96 -33.73 21.54
N PRO A 177 1.97 -34.20 20.30
CA PRO A 177 1.29 -33.53 19.17
C PRO A 177 -0.22 -33.30 19.39
N GLU A 178 -0.69 -32.06 19.24
CA GLU A 178 -2.11 -31.69 19.39
C GLU A 178 -2.98 -32.05 18.16
N PHE A 179 -2.40 -32.67 17.13
CA PHE A 179 -2.99 -32.93 15.82
C PHE A 179 -3.14 -34.43 15.48
N ASP A 180 -3.11 -35.30 16.48
CA ASP A 180 -3.34 -36.76 16.33
C ASP A 180 -4.79 -37.11 15.90
N ASP A 181 -5.73 -36.17 15.96
CA ASP A 181 -7.11 -36.36 15.51
C ASP A 181 -7.20 -36.60 13.99
N THR A 182 -6.41 -35.86 13.20
CA THR A 182 -6.34 -36.05 11.75
C THR A 182 -4.97 -36.53 11.25
N GLY A 183 -3.97 -36.54 12.12
CA GLY A 183 -2.57 -36.47 11.70
C GLY A 183 -2.21 -35.07 11.19
N TYR A 184 -0.91 -34.81 11.01
CA TYR A 184 -0.45 -33.54 10.46
C TYR A 184 -0.80 -33.44 8.96
N ILE A 185 -1.38 -32.30 8.54
CA ILE A 185 -1.86 -32.08 7.17
C ILE A 185 -1.18 -30.85 6.57
N GLY A 186 -0.54 -31.02 5.41
CA GLY A 186 -0.04 -29.94 4.58
C GLY A 186 1.26 -29.28 5.09
N ARG A 187 1.47 -28.02 4.70
CA ARG A 187 2.58 -27.13 5.14
C ARG A 187 4.01 -27.69 4.97
N ARG A 188 4.22 -28.62 4.03
CA ARG A 188 5.55 -29.24 3.80
C ARG A 188 6.63 -28.22 3.43
N LYS A 189 6.27 -27.23 2.61
CA LYS A 189 7.19 -26.17 2.20
C LYS A 189 7.62 -25.36 3.43
N GLU A 190 6.66 -24.99 4.26
CA GLU A 190 6.89 -24.18 5.45
C GLU A 190 7.71 -24.92 6.52
N ILE A 191 7.51 -26.24 6.67
CA ILE A 191 8.33 -27.08 7.55
C ILE A 191 9.78 -27.09 7.07
N ASN A 192 10.02 -27.34 5.78
CA ASN A 192 11.38 -27.36 5.22
C ASN A 192 12.09 -26.01 5.36
N GLU A 193 11.36 -24.90 5.14
CA GLU A 193 11.89 -23.55 5.36
C GLU A 193 12.25 -23.33 6.83
N LEU A 194 11.39 -23.73 7.77
CA LEU A 194 11.65 -23.60 9.20
C LEU A 194 12.85 -24.45 9.65
N LEU A 195 12.92 -25.72 9.22
CA LEU A 195 14.06 -26.60 9.47
C LEU A 195 15.37 -25.98 8.97
N SER A 196 15.38 -25.41 7.76
CA SER A 196 16.57 -24.74 7.21
C SER A 196 17.05 -23.56 8.05
N LEU A 197 16.12 -22.81 8.68
CA LEU A 197 16.44 -21.72 9.59
C LEU A 197 16.99 -22.23 10.92
N ILE A 198 16.40 -23.30 11.46
CA ILE A 198 16.84 -23.94 12.70
C ILE A 198 18.26 -24.49 12.51
N GLU A 199 18.54 -25.18 11.40
CA GLU A 199 19.86 -25.78 11.14
C GLU A 199 20.94 -24.76 10.70
N SER A 200 20.57 -23.56 10.24
CA SER A 200 21.53 -22.58 9.67
C SER A 200 22.31 -21.79 10.73
N ASP A 201 23.62 -21.99 10.87
CA ASP A 201 24.54 -21.24 11.75
C ASP A 201 24.40 -19.68 11.78
N LYS A 202 23.88 -19.05 10.73
CA LYS A 202 23.73 -17.59 10.59
C LYS A 202 22.90 -16.89 11.65
N HIS A 203 21.86 -17.55 12.17
CA HIS A 203 20.88 -16.92 13.06
C HIS A 203 20.73 -17.72 14.34
N GLN A 204 21.04 -17.08 15.48
CA GLN A 204 20.93 -17.70 16.81
C GLN A 204 19.49 -17.74 17.32
N ILE A 205 18.70 -16.71 17.00
CA ILE A 205 17.29 -16.58 17.43
C ILE A 205 16.40 -16.61 16.20
N VAL A 206 15.47 -17.57 16.17
CA VAL A 206 14.46 -17.73 15.12
C VAL A 206 13.08 -17.61 15.75
N THR A 207 12.20 -16.79 15.17
CA THR A 207 10.85 -16.58 15.70
C THR A 207 9.79 -16.88 14.64
N VAL A 208 8.93 -17.86 14.93
CA VAL A 208 7.73 -18.14 14.15
C VAL A 208 6.64 -17.16 14.57
N ILE A 209 6.30 -16.21 13.69
CA ILE A 209 5.27 -15.19 13.90
C ILE A 209 4.00 -15.50 13.10
N GLY A 210 2.85 -15.06 13.58
CA GLY A 210 1.58 -15.20 12.87
C GLY A 210 0.36 -15.05 13.79
N ASN A 211 -0.83 -14.95 13.19
CA ASN A 211 -2.09 -14.75 13.92
C ASN A 211 -2.38 -15.88 14.92
N GLY A 212 -3.26 -15.59 15.88
CA GLY A 212 -3.79 -16.60 16.79
C GLY A 212 -4.43 -17.76 16.02
N GLY A 213 -4.19 -19.00 16.46
CA GLY A 213 -4.84 -20.17 15.86
C GLY A 213 -4.36 -20.57 14.45
N ILE A 214 -3.27 -19.99 13.94
CA ILE A 214 -2.74 -20.29 12.60
C ILE A 214 -1.91 -21.59 12.54
N GLY A 215 -1.53 -22.13 13.71
CA GLY A 215 -0.77 -23.38 13.82
C GLY A 215 0.73 -23.22 14.11
N LYS A 216 1.18 -22.09 14.70
CA LYS A 216 2.60 -21.86 15.06
C LYS A 216 3.17 -22.99 15.92
N THR A 217 2.53 -23.28 17.06
CA THR A 217 2.93 -24.38 17.94
C THR A 217 2.94 -25.72 17.20
N ALA A 218 1.90 -26.00 16.40
CA ALA A 218 1.79 -27.26 15.67
C ALA A 218 2.92 -27.46 14.63
N ILE A 219 3.25 -26.44 13.84
CA ILE A 219 4.34 -26.53 12.86
C ILE A 219 5.70 -26.63 13.54
N THR A 220 5.90 -25.91 14.64
CA THR A 220 7.15 -25.98 15.42
C THR A 220 7.34 -27.37 15.99
N VAL A 221 6.33 -27.95 16.65
CA VAL A 221 6.39 -29.33 17.16
C VAL A 221 6.67 -30.31 16.02
N LYS A 222 5.95 -30.20 14.89
CA LYS A 222 6.16 -31.08 13.73
C LYS A 222 7.59 -30.98 13.18
N ALA A 223 8.12 -29.78 13.01
CA ALA A 223 9.49 -29.57 12.53
C ALA A 223 10.53 -30.14 13.50
N LEU A 224 10.34 -29.97 14.82
CA LEU A 224 11.29 -30.50 15.81
C LEU A 224 11.31 -32.03 15.83
N TYR A 225 10.17 -32.70 15.67
CA TYR A 225 10.16 -34.15 15.50
C TYR A 225 10.80 -34.59 14.17
N GLU A 226 10.67 -33.83 13.09
CA GLU A 226 11.41 -34.12 11.84
C GLU A 226 12.92 -33.89 11.99
N LEU A 227 13.34 -32.95 12.83
CA LEU A 227 14.74 -32.73 13.18
C LEU A 227 15.34 -33.92 13.95
N LEU A 228 14.55 -34.56 14.83
CA LEU A 228 14.98 -35.77 15.55
C LEU A 228 15.24 -36.96 14.60
N ASP A 229 14.47 -37.05 13.52
CA ASP A 229 14.53 -38.13 12.52
C ASP A 229 15.49 -37.83 11.36
N GLY A 230 15.80 -36.55 11.15
CA GLY A 230 16.56 -36.04 10.01
C GLY A 230 18.06 -35.91 10.27
N THR A 231 18.71 -35.15 9.39
CA THR A 231 20.13 -34.81 9.53
C THR A 231 20.29 -33.69 10.55
N ASN A 232 20.78 -33.98 11.74
CA ASN A 232 21.11 -32.98 12.76
C ASN A 232 22.38 -32.19 12.39
N ASN A 233 22.28 -31.36 11.34
CA ASN A 233 23.42 -30.67 10.72
C ASN A 233 24.08 -29.64 11.63
N PHE A 234 23.30 -28.99 12.50
CA PHE A 234 23.83 -28.06 13.50
C PHE A 234 24.53 -28.78 14.66
N GLY A 235 24.19 -30.05 14.90
CA GLY A 235 24.78 -30.85 15.98
C GLY A 235 24.16 -30.57 17.34
N TYR A 236 22.83 -30.48 17.43
CA TYR A 236 22.13 -30.37 18.70
C TYR A 236 22.27 -31.66 19.53
N GLU A 237 22.64 -31.53 20.79
CA GLU A 237 22.67 -32.61 21.78
C GLU A 237 21.36 -32.65 22.58
N ALA A 238 20.67 -31.50 22.70
CA ALA A 238 19.40 -31.41 23.41
C ALA A 238 18.40 -30.42 22.77
N ILE A 239 17.10 -30.69 22.94
CA ILE A 239 16.00 -29.78 22.62
C ILE A 239 15.14 -29.57 23.88
N ILE A 240 15.08 -28.33 24.35
CA ILE A 240 14.30 -27.97 25.54
C ILE A 240 13.08 -27.15 25.11
N TRP A 241 11.89 -27.65 25.41
CA TRP A 241 10.62 -26.98 25.16
C TRP A 241 10.05 -26.37 26.44
N ILE A 242 9.68 -25.09 26.36
CA ILE A 242 9.01 -24.33 27.42
C ILE A 242 7.74 -23.71 26.83
N SER A 243 6.58 -23.92 27.46
CA SER A 243 5.32 -23.31 27.04
C SER A 243 4.85 -22.26 28.04
N LEU A 244 4.53 -21.06 27.56
CA LEU A 244 3.99 -19.95 28.35
C LEU A 244 2.46 -19.79 28.17
N LYS A 245 1.75 -20.86 27.80
CA LYS A 245 0.30 -20.82 27.56
C LYS A 245 -0.46 -20.50 28.85
N THR A 246 -1.22 -19.41 28.85
CA THR A 246 -2.06 -18.98 29.98
C THR A 246 -3.50 -19.52 29.91
N LYS A 247 -3.96 -20.01 28.76
CA LYS A 247 -5.29 -20.61 28.54
C LYS A 247 -5.24 -21.67 27.45
N THR A 248 -5.44 -22.94 27.79
CA THR A 248 -5.83 -23.96 26.81
C THR A 248 -7.35 -24.04 26.75
N LEU A 249 -7.91 -24.37 25.58
CA LEU A 249 -9.36 -24.47 25.38
C LEU A 249 -10.02 -25.57 26.24
N SER A 250 -9.23 -26.41 26.91
CA SER A 250 -9.71 -27.56 27.67
C SER A 250 -9.78 -27.34 29.19
N LYS A 251 -8.91 -26.56 29.83
CA LYS A 251 -8.94 -26.33 31.30
C LYS A 251 -8.14 -25.07 31.66
N GLY A 252 -8.78 -24.02 32.17
CA GLY A 252 -8.13 -22.76 32.54
C GLY A 252 -7.16 -22.84 33.72
N GLU A 253 -6.04 -23.57 33.55
CA GLU A 253 -4.96 -23.69 34.52
C GLU A 253 -3.61 -23.35 33.89
N PHE A 254 -2.80 -22.59 34.63
CA PHE A 254 -1.41 -22.29 34.31
C PHE A 254 -0.58 -23.57 34.38
N ILE A 255 0.11 -23.95 33.30
CA ILE A 255 1.25 -24.87 33.41
C ILE A 255 2.47 -23.99 33.68
N ASN A 256 2.95 -24.02 34.92
CA ASN A 256 4.03 -23.17 35.40
C ASN A 256 5.40 -23.67 34.92
N ILE A 257 6.34 -22.73 34.71
CA ILE A 257 7.78 -22.94 34.49
C ILE A 257 8.39 -24.00 35.43
N SER A 258 7.80 -24.20 36.61
CA SER A 258 8.18 -25.22 37.59
C SER A 258 8.16 -26.66 37.07
N SER A 259 7.28 -27.03 36.14
CA SER A 259 7.23 -28.40 35.60
C SER A 259 8.40 -28.70 34.65
N SER A 260 8.83 -27.70 33.87
CA SER A 260 9.99 -27.80 32.99
C SER A 260 11.30 -28.00 33.76
N ILE A 261 11.41 -27.43 34.97
CA ILE A 261 12.56 -27.65 35.86
C ILE A 261 12.64 -29.11 36.29
N THR A 262 11.51 -29.73 36.66
CA THR A 262 11.47 -31.18 36.96
C THR A 262 11.89 -32.03 35.76
N GLU A 263 11.47 -31.68 34.55
CA GLU A 263 11.85 -32.39 33.32
C GLU A 263 13.36 -32.22 33.00
N ILE A 264 13.89 -31.00 33.09
CA ILE A 264 15.32 -30.71 32.94
C ILE A 264 16.12 -31.49 33.99
N SER A 265 15.69 -31.50 35.26
CA SER A 265 16.33 -32.28 36.32
C SER A 265 16.32 -33.80 36.05
N SER A 266 15.26 -34.31 35.41
CA SER A 266 15.17 -35.71 35.00
C SER A 266 16.11 -36.03 33.83
N MET A 267 16.27 -35.10 32.86
CA MET A 267 17.26 -35.22 31.79
C MET A 267 18.68 -35.22 32.35
N TYR A 268 18.98 -34.36 33.33
CA TYR A 268 20.26 -34.35 34.05
C TYR A 268 20.56 -35.69 34.73
N SER A 269 19.58 -36.26 35.45
CA SER A 269 19.77 -37.56 36.13
C SER A 269 20.02 -38.73 35.17
N ASN A 270 19.52 -38.65 33.94
CA ASN A 270 19.75 -39.66 32.91
C ASN A 270 21.10 -39.47 32.19
N LEU A 271 21.65 -38.25 32.19
CA LEU A 271 22.85 -37.88 31.45
C LEU A 271 24.14 -38.26 32.19
N HIS A 272 24.27 -37.97 33.50
CA HIS A 272 25.38 -38.44 34.34
C HIS A 272 25.04 -38.31 35.83
N GLU A 273 25.47 -39.29 36.64
CA GLU A 273 25.13 -39.38 38.07
C GLU A 273 25.79 -38.31 38.99
N ASN A 274 26.60 -37.36 38.50
CA ASN A 274 27.45 -36.52 39.38
C ASN A 274 27.99 -35.19 38.81
N MET A 275 27.24 -34.35 38.07
CA MET A 275 27.73 -33.00 37.72
C MET A 275 26.62 -31.94 37.74
N ILE A 276 26.84 -30.88 38.54
CA ILE A 276 26.04 -29.66 38.77
C ILE A 276 25.05 -29.72 39.96
N LYS A 277 25.26 -28.82 40.94
CA LYS A 277 24.28 -28.48 41.97
C LYS A 277 23.23 -27.55 41.35
N ILE A 278 21.98 -28.00 41.30
CA ILE A 278 20.81 -27.16 40.98
C ILE A 278 20.86 -25.92 41.88
N THR A 279 20.79 -24.73 41.29
CA THR A 279 20.75 -23.46 42.04
C THR A 279 19.31 -23.01 42.26
N GLU A 280 19.08 -21.96 43.06
CA GLU A 280 17.74 -21.36 43.19
C GLU A 280 17.38 -20.48 41.96
N ASN A 281 18.29 -20.29 40.99
CA ASN A 281 18.12 -19.39 39.84
C ASN A 281 17.99 -20.16 38.51
N VAL A 282 16.76 -20.27 38.01
CA VAL A 282 16.38 -21.03 36.81
C VAL A 282 17.10 -20.58 35.54
N ASP A 283 17.31 -19.27 35.37
CA ASP A 283 17.97 -18.71 34.20
C ASP A 283 19.44 -19.14 34.13
N GLU A 284 20.12 -19.19 35.27
CA GLU A 284 21.52 -19.61 35.36
C GLU A 284 21.69 -21.11 35.11
N ASP A 285 20.75 -21.92 35.58
CA ASP A 285 20.75 -23.37 35.34
C ASP A 285 20.59 -23.67 33.84
N ILE A 286 19.63 -23.03 33.15
CA ILE A 286 19.43 -23.18 31.70
C ILE A 286 20.68 -22.72 30.93
N LEU A 287 21.24 -21.55 31.27
CA LEU A 287 22.44 -21.05 30.59
C LEU A 287 23.66 -21.94 30.84
N THR A 288 23.78 -22.56 32.01
CA THR A 288 24.85 -23.52 32.31
C THR A 288 24.70 -24.78 31.47
N PHE A 289 23.48 -25.32 31.36
CA PHE A 289 23.19 -26.45 30.46
C PHE A 289 23.58 -26.15 29.02
N MET A 290 23.13 -25.01 28.48
CA MET A 290 23.36 -24.63 27.09
C MET A 290 24.85 -24.37 26.77
N ARG A 291 25.69 -24.11 27.79
CA ARG A 291 27.15 -23.98 27.63
C ARG A 291 27.83 -25.33 27.53
N GLU A 292 27.34 -26.33 28.25
CA GLU A 292 27.88 -27.69 28.26
C GLU A 292 27.38 -28.51 27.06
N PHE A 293 26.10 -28.36 26.71
CA PHE A 293 25.42 -29.09 25.65
C PHE A 293 24.92 -28.15 24.55
N SER A 294 25.19 -28.48 23.30
CA SER A 294 24.62 -27.81 22.12
C SER A 294 23.09 -27.95 22.14
N THR A 295 22.38 -26.87 22.48
CA THR A 295 20.95 -26.94 22.83
C THR A 295 20.09 -26.07 21.93
N LEU A 296 18.93 -26.59 21.51
CA LEU A 296 17.84 -25.80 20.94
C LEU A 296 16.80 -25.49 22.02
N LEU A 297 16.76 -24.24 22.49
CA LEU A 297 15.75 -23.77 23.43
C LEU A 297 14.52 -23.29 22.67
N VAL A 298 13.36 -23.87 22.95
CA VAL A 298 12.09 -23.56 22.33
C VAL A 298 11.17 -22.89 23.35
N VAL A 299 10.74 -21.67 23.06
CA VAL A 299 9.78 -20.93 23.92
C VAL A 299 8.51 -20.66 23.14
N ASP A 300 7.43 -21.34 23.54
CA ASP A 300 6.11 -21.24 22.91
C ASP A 300 5.24 -20.20 23.62
N ASN A 301 4.50 -19.40 22.84
CA ASN A 301 3.54 -18.39 23.29
C ASN A 301 4.18 -17.20 24.03
N LEU A 302 5.25 -16.63 23.47
CA LEU A 302 6.06 -15.57 24.12
C LEU A 302 5.32 -14.24 24.35
N GLU A 303 4.19 -14.00 23.69
CA GLU A 303 3.43 -12.74 23.83
C GLU A 303 2.96 -12.41 25.26
N THR A 304 3.07 -13.34 26.20
CA THR A 304 2.65 -13.18 27.60
C THR A 304 3.70 -12.53 28.49
N LEU A 305 4.92 -12.31 27.99
CA LEU A 305 6.03 -11.74 28.77
C LEU A 305 6.48 -10.36 28.24
N PRO A 306 6.93 -9.43 29.11
CA PRO A 306 7.47 -8.15 28.69
C PRO A 306 8.77 -8.33 27.88
N THR A 307 8.83 -7.72 26.69
CA THR A 307 9.96 -7.85 25.75
C THR A 307 11.31 -7.44 26.36
N SER A 308 11.34 -6.46 27.28
CA SER A 308 12.57 -5.96 27.89
C SER A 308 13.27 -6.97 28.81
N GLU A 309 12.52 -7.79 29.54
CA GLU A 309 13.09 -8.74 30.52
C GLU A 309 13.73 -9.95 29.81
N ILE A 310 13.15 -10.36 28.68
CA ILE A 310 13.58 -11.54 27.93
C ILE A 310 14.83 -11.27 27.07
N ILE A 311 14.96 -10.05 26.54
CA ILE A 311 16.07 -9.71 25.64
C ILE A 311 17.43 -9.91 26.32
N ASP A 312 17.54 -9.56 27.61
CA ASP A 312 18.80 -9.69 28.34
C ASP A 312 19.14 -11.15 28.69
N PHE A 313 18.15 -12.03 28.78
CA PHE A 313 18.36 -13.48 28.85
C PHE A 313 18.89 -14.01 27.51
N PHE A 314 18.23 -13.68 26.38
CA PHE A 314 18.63 -14.18 25.06
C PHE A 314 20.03 -13.72 24.63
N LYS A 315 20.48 -12.52 25.03
CA LYS A 315 21.86 -12.06 24.79
C LYS A 315 22.92 -12.90 25.48
N LYS A 316 22.58 -13.64 26.55
CA LYS A 316 23.52 -14.48 27.32
C LYS A 316 23.65 -15.90 26.77
N ILE A 317 22.85 -16.24 25.75
CA ILE A 317 22.81 -17.60 25.19
C ILE A 317 24.11 -17.89 24.44
N PRO A 318 24.75 -19.04 24.70
CA PRO A 318 26.04 -19.36 24.10
C PRO A 318 25.90 -19.68 22.60
N SER A 319 26.97 -19.46 21.84
CA SER A 319 26.96 -19.53 20.37
C SER A 319 26.80 -20.94 19.80
N ASN A 320 27.07 -21.97 20.60
CA ASN A 320 26.82 -23.38 20.29
C ASN A 320 25.34 -23.76 20.44
N SER A 321 24.48 -22.85 20.89
CA SER A 321 23.07 -23.10 21.15
C SER A 321 22.18 -22.09 20.43
N LYS A 322 20.91 -22.45 20.21
CA LYS A 322 19.93 -21.61 19.52
C LYS A 322 18.63 -21.46 20.28
N VAL A 323 17.86 -20.46 19.87
CA VAL A 323 16.50 -20.20 20.37
C VAL A 323 15.50 -20.23 19.24
N LEU A 324 14.41 -20.97 19.44
CA LEU A 324 13.25 -20.99 18.60
C LEU A 324 12.03 -20.48 19.37
N LEU A 325 11.36 -19.47 18.84
CA LEU A 325 10.27 -18.79 19.52
C LEU A 325 8.97 -18.94 18.74
N THR A 326 7.85 -19.06 19.42
CA THR A 326 6.53 -18.84 18.82
C THR A 326 5.88 -17.63 19.47
N SER A 327 5.39 -16.70 18.64
CA SER A 327 4.76 -15.47 19.14
C SER A 327 3.75 -14.92 18.15
N ARG A 328 2.80 -14.10 18.62
CA ARG A 328 1.95 -13.27 17.74
C ARG A 328 2.71 -12.08 17.15
N SER A 329 3.76 -11.61 17.81
CA SER A 329 4.58 -10.46 17.41
C SER A 329 6.06 -10.72 17.62
N GLY A 330 6.91 -10.18 16.74
CA GLY A 330 8.36 -10.31 16.85
C GLY A 330 8.99 -9.48 17.98
N LEU A 331 10.22 -9.82 18.36
CA LEU A 331 11.04 -9.19 19.42
C LEU A 331 11.93 -8.02 18.96
N GLY A 332 11.86 -7.59 17.70
CA GLY A 332 12.70 -6.52 17.17
C GLY A 332 13.85 -7.04 16.28
N GLU A 333 15.01 -6.39 16.34
CA GLU A 333 16.14 -6.64 15.41
C GLU A 333 17.02 -7.85 15.77
N LEU A 334 16.83 -8.45 16.96
CA LEU A 334 17.66 -9.55 17.46
C LEU A 334 17.34 -10.93 16.84
N GLU A 335 16.20 -11.05 16.16
CA GLU A 335 15.66 -12.34 15.70
C GLU A 335 15.56 -12.40 14.18
N ASN A 336 15.61 -13.63 13.65
CA ASN A 336 15.16 -13.91 12.29
C ASN A 336 13.70 -14.39 12.31
N ARG A 337 12.82 -13.70 11.58
CA ARG A 337 11.37 -13.93 11.64
C ARG A 337 10.89 -14.83 10.51
N TYR A 338 10.23 -15.93 10.87
CA TYR A 338 9.47 -16.77 9.96
C TYR A 338 7.98 -16.45 10.05
N SER A 339 7.41 -15.82 9.03
CA SER A 339 6.00 -15.40 9.02
C SER A 339 5.08 -16.53 8.53
N LEU A 340 4.38 -17.18 9.45
CA LEU A 340 3.43 -18.25 9.16
C LEU A 340 2.08 -17.68 8.73
N ARG A 341 1.67 -17.98 7.50
CA ARG A 341 0.41 -17.52 6.89
C ARG A 341 -0.74 -18.53 7.06
N GLU A 342 -1.93 -18.13 6.62
CA GLU A 342 -3.10 -19.00 6.49
C GLU A 342 -2.77 -20.27 5.69
N MET A 343 -3.53 -21.34 5.96
CA MET A 343 -3.40 -22.57 5.18
C MET A 343 -3.73 -22.29 3.71
N ASN A 344 -2.96 -22.90 2.81
CA ASN A 344 -3.31 -22.86 1.40
C ASN A 344 -4.66 -23.57 1.17
N LYS A 345 -5.30 -23.27 0.05
CA LYS A 345 -6.65 -23.77 -0.30
C LYS A 345 -6.73 -25.30 -0.36
N GLY A 346 -5.65 -25.99 -0.74
CA GLY A 346 -5.58 -27.45 -0.78
C GLY A 346 -5.56 -28.04 0.63
N ASP A 347 -4.56 -27.65 1.40
CA ASP A 347 -4.32 -28.14 2.76
C ASP A 347 -5.52 -27.84 3.68
N ALA A 348 -6.12 -26.65 3.57
CA ALA A 348 -7.26 -26.26 4.40
C ALA A 348 -8.50 -27.13 4.13
N ARG A 349 -8.74 -27.45 2.85
CA ARG A 349 -9.84 -28.33 2.44
C ARG A 349 -9.60 -29.76 2.91
N GLU A 350 -8.37 -30.25 2.75
CA GLU A 350 -8.01 -31.59 3.23
C GLU A 350 -8.18 -31.68 4.75
N TYR A 351 -7.71 -30.69 5.51
CA TYR A 351 -7.92 -30.63 6.96
C TYR A 351 -9.40 -30.61 7.34
N PHE A 352 -10.23 -29.83 6.64
CA PHE A 352 -11.68 -29.81 6.83
C PHE A 352 -12.33 -31.17 6.58
N ILE A 353 -11.97 -31.82 5.46
CA ILE A 353 -12.51 -33.15 5.09
C ILE A 353 -12.11 -34.19 6.13
N SER A 354 -10.83 -34.21 6.54
CA SER A 354 -10.30 -35.16 7.50
C SER A 354 -10.96 -35.01 8.86
N LEU A 355 -11.14 -33.78 9.35
CA LEU A 355 -11.89 -33.52 10.58
C LEU A 355 -13.36 -33.92 10.47
N SER A 356 -14.03 -33.62 9.35
CA SER A 356 -15.42 -34.03 9.14
C SER A 356 -15.58 -35.54 9.18
N LYS A 357 -14.65 -36.30 8.57
CA LYS A 357 -14.66 -37.77 8.61
C LYS A 357 -14.36 -38.29 10.01
N TYR A 358 -13.37 -37.71 10.69
CA TYR A 358 -13.00 -38.10 12.05
C TYR A 358 -14.18 -37.98 13.03
N TYR A 359 -14.94 -36.87 12.97
CA TYR A 359 -16.14 -36.67 13.78
C TYR A 359 -17.40 -37.36 13.23
N GLN A 360 -17.28 -38.18 12.17
CA GLN A 360 -18.38 -38.90 11.53
C GLN A 360 -19.52 -37.98 11.07
N LEU A 361 -19.17 -36.79 10.58
CA LEU A 361 -20.10 -35.80 10.03
C LEU A 361 -20.08 -35.85 8.51
N ASN A 362 -21.22 -35.53 7.88
CA ASN A 362 -21.38 -35.52 6.42
C ASN A 362 -20.98 -34.16 5.77
N LEU A 363 -20.24 -33.30 6.48
CA LEU A 363 -19.85 -31.98 5.96
C LEU A 363 -18.93 -32.08 4.74
N HIS A 364 -18.12 -33.13 4.67
CA HIS A 364 -17.22 -33.43 3.56
C HIS A 364 -17.92 -33.87 2.27
N GLU A 365 -19.20 -34.23 2.32
CA GLU A 365 -19.99 -34.62 1.14
C GLU A 365 -20.42 -33.40 0.30
N LYS A 366 -20.29 -32.19 0.83
CA LYS A 366 -20.64 -30.96 0.13
C LYS A 366 -19.73 -30.71 -1.08
N PRO A 367 -20.21 -29.98 -2.10
CA PRO A 367 -19.38 -29.58 -3.23
C PRO A 367 -18.11 -28.87 -2.76
N ALA A 368 -16.99 -29.20 -3.40
CA ALA A 368 -15.67 -28.69 -3.04
C ALA A 368 -15.61 -27.15 -3.04
N LYS A 369 -16.37 -26.50 -3.93
CA LYS A 369 -16.51 -25.04 -4.02
C LYS A 369 -17.20 -24.42 -2.79
N ASP A 370 -18.18 -25.11 -2.22
CA ASP A 370 -18.93 -24.62 -1.06
C ASP A 370 -18.08 -24.74 0.21
N ILE A 371 -17.31 -25.83 0.33
CA ILE A 371 -16.33 -26.02 1.41
C ILE A 371 -15.28 -24.92 1.33
N ASP A 372 -14.73 -24.64 0.15
CA ASP A 372 -13.77 -23.55 -0.04
C ASP A 372 -14.34 -22.20 0.35
N GLY A 373 -15.56 -21.89 -0.11
CA GLY A 373 -16.23 -20.65 0.21
C GLY A 373 -16.47 -20.48 1.71
N LEU A 374 -16.84 -21.56 2.41
CA LEU A 374 -16.98 -21.56 3.87
C LEU A 374 -15.62 -21.32 4.55
N ILE A 375 -14.58 -22.03 4.16
CA ILE A 375 -13.25 -21.93 4.77
C ILE A 375 -12.69 -20.51 4.61
N GLU A 376 -12.73 -19.96 3.41
CA GLU A 376 -12.13 -18.67 3.08
C GLU A 376 -12.91 -17.50 3.68
N ASN A 377 -14.24 -17.50 3.54
CA ASN A 377 -15.07 -16.36 3.94
C ASN A 377 -15.47 -16.39 5.41
N HIS A 378 -15.44 -17.57 6.05
CA HIS A 378 -16.01 -17.72 7.37
C HIS A 378 -15.09 -18.36 8.40
N LEU A 379 -14.12 -19.18 7.98
CA LEU A 379 -13.19 -19.87 8.88
C LEU A 379 -11.75 -19.37 8.70
N TYR A 380 -11.57 -18.23 8.02
CA TYR A 380 -10.31 -17.49 7.88
C TYR A 380 -9.12 -18.33 7.37
N SER A 381 -9.38 -19.46 6.71
CA SER A 381 -8.34 -20.45 6.34
C SER A 381 -7.39 -20.82 7.50
N SER A 382 -7.94 -20.82 8.73
CA SER A 382 -7.21 -21.05 9.98
C SER A 382 -7.53 -22.45 10.53
N PRO A 383 -6.52 -23.25 10.92
CA PRO A 383 -6.74 -24.57 11.53
C PRO A 383 -7.65 -24.50 12.76
N LEU A 384 -7.43 -23.52 13.65
CA LEU A 384 -8.25 -23.35 14.85
C LEU A 384 -9.72 -23.09 14.50
N SER A 385 -9.96 -22.21 13.53
CA SER A 385 -11.31 -21.83 13.11
C SER A 385 -12.06 -23.01 12.47
N ILE A 386 -11.36 -23.81 11.65
CA ILE A 386 -11.90 -25.03 11.04
C ILE A 386 -12.26 -26.05 12.12
N LYS A 387 -11.33 -26.33 13.05
CA LYS A 387 -11.54 -27.28 14.15
C LYS A 387 -12.68 -26.83 15.07
N TRP A 388 -12.73 -25.55 15.42
CA TRP A 388 -13.82 -24.98 16.23
C TRP A 388 -15.19 -25.16 15.56
N TYR A 389 -15.31 -24.87 14.26
CA TYR A 389 -16.57 -25.02 13.54
C TYR A 389 -17.06 -26.47 13.50
N ILE A 390 -16.18 -27.40 13.14
CA ILE A 390 -16.53 -28.83 13.03
C ILE A 390 -16.86 -29.42 14.41
N THR A 391 -16.08 -29.10 15.44
CA THR A 391 -16.34 -29.57 16.81
C THR A 391 -17.63 -29.01 17.38
N SER A 392 -17.97 -27.75 17.11
CA SER A 392 -19.23 -27.14 17.57
C SER A 392 -20.45 -27.83 16.96
N ILE A 393 -20.37 -28.23 15.68
CA ILE A 393 -21.42 -29.03 15.02
C ILE A 393 -21.51 -30.42 15.63
N PHE A 394 -20.36 -31.06 15.89
CA PHE A 394 -20.32 -32.37 16.54
C PHE A 394 -20.98 -32.35 17.92
N PHE A 395 -20.82 -31.27 18.69
CA PHE A 395 -21.50 -31.08 19.97
C PHE A 395 -22.97 -30.61 19.86
N GLY A 396 -23.53 -30.56 18.66
CA GLY A 396 -24.96 -30.32 18.42
C GLY A 396 -25.35 -28.85 18.23
N THR A 397 -24.39 -27.95 17.99
CA THR A 397 -24.70 -26.54 17.70
C THR A 397 -25.03 -26.38 16.22
N ASP A 398 -26.07 -25.61 15.91
CA ASP A 398 -26.47 -25.34 14.52
C ASP A 398 -25.40 -24.53 13.76
N PRO A 399 -25.04 -24.93 12.52
CA PRO A 399 -24.05 -24.24 11.69
C PRO A 399 -24.30 -22.73 11.52
N VAL A 400 -25.56 -22.30 11.37
CA VAL A 400 -25.91 -20.89 11.17
C VAL A 400 -25.64 -20.10 12.44
N VAL A 401 -25.99 -20.66 13.61
CA VAL A 401 -25.74 -20.05 14.92
C VAL A 401 -24.24 -19.91 15.21
N ILE A 402 -23.45 -20.92 14.85
CA ILE A 402 -21.98 -20.89 14.98
C ILE A 402 -21.42 -19.74 14.14
N LEU A 403 -21.85 -19.64 12.88
CA LEU A 403 -21.35 -18.61 11.97
C LEU A 403 -21.81 -17.19 12.34
N SER A 404 -22.92 -17.03 13.06
CA SER A 404 -23.36 -15.73 13.58
C SER A 404 -22.62 -15.30 14.86
N ASN A 405 -22.13 -16.25 15.67
CA ASN A 405 -21.49 -15.98 16.97
C ASN A 405 -19.99 -16.27 16.96
N LYS A 406 -19.25 -15.63 16.03
CA LYS A 406 -17.79 -15.79 15.92
C LYS A 406 -16.99 -14.90 16.87
N ASP A 407 -17.65 -14.00 17.58
CA ASP A 407 -17.02 -12.95 18.36
C ASP A 407 -15.96 -13.50 19.32
N GLY A 408 -16.25 -14.57 20.06
CA GLY A 408 -15.27 -15.18 20.97
C GLY A 408 -14.03 -15.78 20.29
N LEU A 409 -14.17 -16.37 19.09
CA LEU A 409 -13.04 -16.89 18.30
C LEU A 409 -12.14 -15.75 17.80
N VAL A 410 -12.79 -14.68 17.32
CA VAL A 410 -12.13 -13.50 16.77
C VAL A 410 -11.43 -12.73 17.89
N GLU A 411 -12.09 -12.56 19.04
CA GLU A 411 -11.54 -11.94 20.23
C GLU A 411 -10.29 -12.67 20.72
N PHE A 412 -10.38 -13.99 20.90
CA PHE A 412 -9.25 -14.83 21.30
C PHE A 412 -8.04 -14.70 20.35
N SER A 413 -8.30 -14.59 19.06
CA SER A 413 -7.25 -14.56 18.03
C SER A 413 -6.57 -13.20 17.89
N MET A 414 -7.29 -12.10 18.15
CA MET A 414 -6.85 -10.74 17.78
C MET A 414 -6.63 -9.77 18.95
N SER A 415 -7.26 -9.97 20.12
CA SER A 415 -7.26 -8.98 21.23
C SER A 415 -5.86 -8.50 21.60
N ASN A 416 -4.95 -9.42 21.93
CA ASN A 416 -3.57 -9.09 22.33
C ASN A 416 -2.79 -8.31 21.27
N ILE A 417 -3.12 -8.47 19.99
CA ILE A 417 -2.42 -7.76 18.91
C ILE A 417 -3.00 -6.35 18.79
N ILE A 418 -4.33 -6.24 18.73
CA ILE A 418 -5.02 -4.96 18.50
C ILE A 418 -4.93 -4.02 19.70
N ASP A 419 -4.95 -4.56 20.92
CA ASP A 419 -4.81 -3.74 22.14
C ASP A 419 -3.43 -3.09 22.29
N ASN A 420 -2.42 -3.61 21.58
CA ASN A 420 -1.04 -3.09 21.54
C ASN A 420 -0.77 -2.21 20.30
N LEU A 421 -1.81 -1.82 19.55
CA LEU A 421 -1.67 -0.91 18.43
C LEU A 421 -1.70 0.55 18.85
N SER A 422 -0.92 1.37 18.12
CA SER A 422 -0.98 2.82 18.25
C SER A 422 -2.26 3.38 17.63
N LEU A 423 -2.60 4.64 17.95
CA LEU A 423 -3.77 5.30 17.39
C LEU A 423 -3.70 5.35 15.86
N THR A 424 -2.55 5.71 15.27
CA THR A 424 -2.34 5.75 13.82
C THR A 424 -2.56 4.38 13.17
N GLU A 425 -2.11 3.31 13.82
CA GLU A 425 -2.30 1.93 13.33
C GLU A 425 -3.79 1.55 13.32
N ILE A 426 -4.53 1.92 14.37
CA ILE A 426 -5.99 1.72 14.46
C ILE A 426 -6.71 2.56 13.40
N GLU A 427 -6.33 3.82 13.21
CA GLU A 427 -6.92 4.71 12.21
C GLU A 427 -6.73 4.19 10.78
N VAL A 428 -5.56 3.60 10.45
CA VAL A 428 -5.33 2.94 9.15
C VAL A 428 -6.31 1.77 8.95
N LEU A 429 -6.50 0.94 9.97
CA LEU A 429 -7.45 -0.18 9.89
C LEU A 429 -8.91 0.29 9.80
N TRP A 430 -9.27 1.34 10.56
CA TRP A 430 -10.57 1.98 10.48
C TRP A 430 -10.83 2.59 9.10
N LEU A 431 -9.84 3.23 8.49
CA LEU A 431 -9.96 3.80 7.16
C LEU A 431 -10.27 2.72 6.12
N LEU A 432 -9.55 1.60 6.13
CA LEU A 432 -9.82 0.45 5.25
C LEU A 432 -11.22 -0.12 5.48
N LEU A 433 -11.67 -0.18 6.74
CA LEU A 433 -13.02 -0.64 7.09
C LEU A 433 -14.11 0.32 6.58
N VAL A 434 -13.90 1.64 6.71
CA VAL A 434 -14.86 2.69 6.32
C VAL A 434 -14.93 2.84 4.80
N GLU A 435 -13.80 2.74 4.09
CA GLU A 435 -13.77 2.77 2.63
C GLU A 435 -14.27 1.47 2.01
N GLY A 436 -14.07 0.33 2.68
CA GLY A 436 -14.58 -0.98 2.25
C GLY A 436 -13.93 -1.52 0.97
N LYS A 437 -12.79 -0.96 0.56
CA LYS A 437 -11.99 -1.35 -0.61
C LYS A 437 -10.50 -1.32 -0.28
N PRO A 438 -9.64 -2.04 -1.03
CA PRO A 438 -8.20 -1.88 -0.92
C PRO A 438 -7.78 -0.44 -1.26
N LEU A 439 -6.85 0.12 -0.49
CA LEU A 439 -6.36 1.49 -0.62
C LEU A 439 -4.88 1.55 -0.99
N SER A 440 -4.50 2.52 -1.80
CA SER A 440 -3.09 2.80 -2.08
C SER A 440 -2.41 3.53 -0.91
N TYR A 441 -1.07 3.54 -0.91
CA TYR A 441 -0.31 4.37 0.04
C TYR A 441 -0.73 5.85 -0.01
N GLY A 442 -0.98 6.40 -1.20
CA GLY A 442 -1.40 7.79 -1.36
C GLY A 442 -2.78 8.08 -0.77
N GLU A 443 -3.73 7.15 -0.89
CA GLU A 443 -5.03 7.26 -0.23
C GLU A 443 -4.87 7.23 1.30
N LEU A 444 -4.06 6.31 1.83
CA LEU A 444 -3.78 6.23 3.27
C LEU A 444 -3.15 7.54 3.79
N ASP A 445 -2.11 8.05 3.11
CA ASP A 445 -1.44 9.30 3.49
C ASP A 445 -2.39 10.50 3.48
N TYR A 446 -3.24 10.61 2.46
CA TYR A 446 -4.21 11.70 2.36
C TYR A 446 -5.27 11.68 3.46
N TYR A 447 -5.88 10.52 3.71
CA TYR A 447 -6.97 10.41 4.66
C TYR A 447 -6.48 10.44 6.11
N ILE A 448 -5.38 9.75 6.42
CA ILE A 448 -4.80 9.76 7.78
C ILE A 448 -4.10 11.09 8.06
N ASN A 449 -3.42 11.68 7.06
CA ASN A 449 -2.64 12.91 7.17
C ASN A 449 -1.70 12.90 8.40
N PRO A 450 -0.76 11.94 8.46
CA PRO A 450 0.13 11.78 9.61
C PRO A 450 1.04 13.01 9.76
N LYS A 451 1.41 13.35 11.00
CA LYS A 451 2.35 14.46 11.28
C LYS A 451 3.68 14.31 10.54
N HIS A 452 4.14 13.06 10.38
CA HIS A 452 5.35 12.72 9.65
C HIS A 452 5.14 11.48 8.80
N SER A 453 5.59 11.47 7.55
CA SER A 453 5.38 10.36 6.62
C SER A 453 6.01 9.03 7.10
N HIS A 454 7.11 9.08 7.85
CA HIS A 454 7.74 7.86 8.39
C HIS A 454 6.83 7.08 9.36
N LEU A 455 5.90 7.78 10.05
CA LEU A 455 4.97 7.14 10.98
C LEU A 455 3.97 6.24 10.26
N LEU A 456 3.50 6.65 9.07
CA LEU A 456 2.58 5.84 8.30
C LEU A 456 3.28 4.61 7.72
N ILE A 457 4.50 4.77 7.21
CA ILE A 457 5.30 3.65 6.69
C ILE A 457 5.58 2.63 7.80
N SER A 458 6.01 3.07 8.98
CA SER A 458 6.26 2.17 10.12
C SER A 458 4.97 1.49 10.60
N SER A 459 3.84 2.21 10.61
CA SER A 459 2.52 1.65 10.95
C SER A 459 2.10 0.56 9.95
N ILE A 460 2.17 0.83 8.65
CA ILE A 460 1.84 -0.14 7.59
C ILE A 460 2.74 -1.38 7.69
N ASN A 461 4.05 -1.20 7.92
CA ASN A 461 4.98 -2.30 8.08
C ASN A 461 4.63 -3.16 9.30
N LYS A 462 4.35 -2.54 10.45
CA LYS A 462 3.94 -3.24 11.68
C LYS A 462 2.63 -4.02 11.46
N LEU A 463 1.62 -3.39 10.86
CA LEU A 463 0.34 -4.03 10.54
C LEU A 463 0.48 -5.18 9.53
N SER A 464 1.43 -5.07 8.59
CA SER A 464 1.74 -6.14 7.63
C SER A 464 2.46 -7.31 8.32
N THR A 465 3.42 -7.04 9.21
CA THR A 465 4.14 -8.10 9.97
C THR A 465 3.23 -8.84 10.95
N THR A 466 2.20 -8.17 11.45
CA THR A 466 1.17 -8.77 12.31
C THR A 466 0.02 -9.40 11.52
N SER A 467 0.18 -9.58 10.20
CA SER A 467 -0.80 -10.21 9.30
C SER A 467 -2.22 -9.60 9.33
N MET A 468 -2.33 -8.33 9.76
CA MET A 468 -3.57 -7.55 9.74
C MET A 468 -3.82 -6.89 8.40
N LEU A 469 -2.76 -6.57 7.67
CA LEU A 469 -2.84 -6.08 6.30
C LEU A 469 -2.40 -7.14 5.29
N ARG A 470 -3.08 -7.13 4.15
CA ARG A 470 -2.73 -7.88 2.95
C ARG A 470 -2.31 -6.90 1.87
N THR A 471 -1.18 -7.14 1.23
CA THR A 471 -0.73 -6.34 0.09
C THR A 471 -1.13 -7.04 -1.20
N SER A 472 -1.89 -6.35 -2.03
CA SER A 472 -2.23 -6.81 -3.38
C SER A 472 -1.03 -6.71 -4.33
N SER A 473 -1.09 -7.41 -5.46
CA SER A 473 -0.05 -7.37 -6.50
C SER A 473 0.22 -5.98 -7.10
N LYS A 474 -0.71 -5.04 -6.93
CA LYS A 474 -0.60 -3.63 -7.37
C LYS A 474 -0.10 -2.68 -6.28
N GLY A 475 0.31 -3.19 -5.11
CA GLY A 475 0.79 -2.37 -4.00
C GLY A 475 -0.31 -1.73 -3.14
N ASN A 476 -1.59 -2.06 -3.37
CA ASN A 476 -2.68 -1.61 -2.50
C ASN A 476 -2.79 -2.49 -1.25
N TYR A 477 -3.19 -1.90 -0.15
CA TYR A 477 -3.39 -2.52 1.15
C TYR A 477 -4.85 -2.84 1.38
N ASP A 478 -5.13 -4.01 1.90
CA ASP A 478 -6.45 -4.46 2.33
C ASP A 478 -6.39 -5.03 3.75
N ILE A 479 -7.50 -4.99 4.47
CA ILE A 479 -7.59 -5.53 5.83
C ILE A 479 -7.90 -7.03 5.79
N ASN A 480 -7.22 -7.81 6.62
CA ASN A 480 -7.53 -9.24 6.78
C ASN A 480 -8.95 -9.44 7.34
N ASN A 481 -9.68 -10.45 6.87
CA ASN A 481 -11.05 -10.76 7.29
C ASN A 481 -11.20 -10.90 8.82
N MET A 482 -10.25 -11.54 9.50
CA MET A 482 -10.34 -11.71 10.97
C MET A 482 -10.16 -10.39 11.71
N ALA A 483 -9.24 -9.54 11.25
CA ALA A 483 -9.07 -8.18 11.79
C ALA A 483 -10.31 -7.31 11.52
N LYS A 484 -10.90 -7.43 10.33
CA LYS A 484 -12.12 -6.73 9.93
C LYS A 484 -13.28 -7.07 10.86
N ASP A 485 -13.51 -8.36 11.14
CA ASP A 485 -14.58 -8.80 12.03
C ASP A 485 -14.33 -8.35 13.47
N TYR A 486 -13.08 -8.41 13.96
CA TYR A 486 -12.74 -7.92 15.30
C TYR A 486 -13.07 -6.43 15.46
N LEU A 487 -12.66 -5.60 14.51
CA LEU A 487 -12.90 -4.15 14.58
C LEU A 487 -14.40 -3.83 14.53
N LYS A 488 -15.19 -4.56 13.75
CA LYS A 488 -16.64 -4.36 13.67
C LYS A 488 -17.37 -4.65 14.98
N THR A 489 -16.86 -5.57 15.80
CA THR A 489 -17.48 -5.95 17.06
C THR A 489 -16.90 -5.17 18.24
N TYR A 490 -15.58 -5.11 18.36
CA TYR A 490 -14.90 -4.69 19.60
C TYR A 490 -14.22 -3.31 19.52
N ARG A 491 -13.86 -2.85 18.32
CA ARG A 491 -13.10 -1.61 18.11
C ARG A 491 -13.63 -0.84 16.90
N VAL A 492 -14.90 -0.47 16.94
CA VAL A 492 -15.57 0.21 15.82
C VAL A 492 -14.99 1.61 15.57
N PRO A 493 -14.93 2.07 14.31
CA PRO A 493 -14.55 3.44 14.00
C PRO A 493 -15.43 4.44 14.73
N ASN A 494 -14.82 5.41 15.40
CA ASN A 494 -15.58 6.44 16.09
C ASN A 494 -16.30 7.36 15.07
N THR A 495 -17.40 7.99 15.51
CA THR A 495 -18.24 8.82 14.63
C THR A 495 -17.51 10.06 14.08
N GLU A 496 -16.55 10.60 14.83
CA GLU A 496 -15.76 11.76 14.43
C GLU A 496 -14.83 11.42 13.26
N PHE A 497 -14.14 10.29 13.33
CA PHE A 497 -13.27 9.76 12.28
C PHE A 497 -14.06 9.50 10.99
N ILE A 498 -15.22 8.85 11.08
CA ILE A 498 -16.10 8.63 9.92
C ILE A 498 -16.50 9.96 9.26
N LYS A 499 -16.85 10.97 10.07
CA LYS A 499 -17.19 12.31 9.57
C LYS A 499 -16.00 13.01 8.91
N ASP A 500 -14.80 12.89 9.49
CA ASP A 500 -13.57 13.48 8.92
C ASP A 500 -13.22 12.84 7.56
N VAL A 501 -13.20 11.51 7.49
CA VAL A 501 -12.98 10.77 6.23
C VAL A 501 -14.01 11.18 5.17
N THR A 502 -15.29 11.26 5.56
CA THR A 502 -16.37 11.69 4.65
C THR A 502 -16.16 13.11 4.16
N LYS A 503 -15.75 14.03 5.03
CA LYS A 503 -15.47 15.43 4.68
C LYS A 503 -14.28 15.53 3.71
N LYS A 504 -13.18 14.83 3.97
CA LYS A 504 -12.02 14.77 3.06
C LYS A 504 -12.43 14.21 1.70
N ARG A 505 -13.22 13.13 1.67
CA ARG A 505 -13.75 12.54 0.44
C ARG A 505 -14.59 13.54 -0.37
N GLN A 506 -15.45 14.32 0.29
CA GLN A 506 -16.24 15.36 -0.36
C GLN A 506 -15.37 16.48 -0.95
N VAL A 507 -14.34 16.92 -0.22
CA VAL A 507 -13.38 17.92 -0.71
C VAL A 507 -12.66 17.41 -1.95
N LEU A 508 -12.12 16.18 -1.90
CA LEU A 508 -11.46 15.56 -3.02
C LEU A 508 -12.39 15.46 -4.24
N ASN A 509 -13.60 14.92 -4.07
CA ASN A 509 -14.56 14.77 -5.17
C ASN A 509 -14.98 16.11 -5.78
N ARG A 510 -15.18 17.15 -4.96
CA ARG A 510 -15.48 18.50 -5.46
C ARG A 510 -14.32 19.05 -6.29
N MET A 511 -13.08 18.94 -5.80
CA MET A 511 -11.91 19.39 -6.55
C MET A 511 -11.75 18.63 -7.88
N LEU A 512 -11.99 17.32 -7.89
CA LEU A 512 -11.94 16.51 -9.11
C LEU A 512 -13.01 16.90 -10.12
N GLN A 513 -14.21 17.31 -9.67
CA GLN A 513 -15.25 17.87 -10.55
C GLN A 513 -14.84 19.24 -11.12
N GLU A 514 -14.21 20.09 -10.30
CA GLU A 514 -13.67 21.37 -10.77
C GLU A 514 -12.54 21.19 -11.81
N ILE A 515 -11.65 20.20 -11.62
CA ILE A 515 -10.64 19.79 -12.61
C ILE A 515 -11.34 19.43 -13.91
N LYS A 516 -12.31 18.51 -13.86
CA LYS A 516 -12.99 18.04 -15.06
C LYS A 516 -13.62 19.20 -15.85
N THR A 517 -14.31 20.11 -15.17
CA THR A 517 -14.99 21.25 -15.80
C THR A 517 -14.03 22.33 -16.33
N LYS A 518 -12.95 22.65 -15.60
CA LYS A 518 -11.97 23.68 -16.02
C LYS A 518 -11.05 23.18 -17.13
N ASN A 519 -10.70 21.89 -17.13
CA ASN A 519 -9.68 21.33 -18.02
C ASN A 519 -10.23 20.88 -19.37
N GLU A 520 -11.51 20.51 -19.45
CA GLU A 520 -12.21 20.33 -20.75
C GLU A 520 -12.27 21.65 -21.56
N ALA A 521 -12.13 22.81 -20.91
CA ALA A 521 -12.21 24.12 -21.57
C ALA A 521 -10.85 24.69 -22.06
N ASP A 522 -9.73 24.35 -21.41
CA ASP A 522 -8.39 24.88 -21.77
C ASP A 522 -7.23 23.91 -21.45
N PRO A 523 -7.02 22.87 -22.28
CA PRO A 523 -5.99 21.84 -22.05
C PRO A 523 -4.56 22.40 -22.01
N TYR A 524 -4.29 23.49 -22.72
CA TYR A 524 -2.95 24.07 -22.89
C TYR A 524 -2.61 25.15 -21.84
N ASN A 525 -3.44 25.31 -20.82
CA ASN A 525 -3.17 26.22 -19.72
C ASN A 525 -2.06 25.64 -18.81
N PRO A 526 -1.02 26.40 -18.43
CA PRO A 526 0.00 25.90 -17.50
C PRO A 526 -0.56 25.44 -16.14
N ARG A 527 -1.76 25.93 -15.76
CA ARG A 527 -2.45 25.63 -14.50
C ARG A 527 -3.59 24.61 -14.65
N SER A 528 -3.83 24.07 -15.85
CA SER A 528 -4.80 22.97 -16.04
C SER A 528 -4.19 21.63 -15.63
N LEU A 529 -5.05 20.65 -15.36
CA LEU A 529 -4.67 19.25 -15.05
C LEU A 529 -5.42 18.30 -16.00
N PHE A 530 -4.73 17.47 -16.75
CA PHE A 530 -5.40 16.50 -17.62
C PHE A 530 -6.26 15.51 -16.82
N SER A 531 -7.37 15.10 -17.43
CA SER A 531 -8.41 14.29 -16.79
C SER A 531 -8.04 12.81 -16.69
N ASN A 532 -6.78 12.46 -16.38
CA ASN A 532 -6.39 11.08 -16.13
C ASN A 532 -6.79 10.67 -14.70
N LEU A 533 -8.04 10.92 -14.32
CA LEU A 533 -8.59 10.67 -12.99
C LEU A 533 -8.99 9.20 -12.76
N LYS A 534 -8.49 8.27 -13.58
CA LYS A 534 -8.83 6.84 -13.45
C LYS A 534 -8.02 6.16 -12.34
N ASN A 535 -6.80 6.63 -12.07
CA ASN A 535 -5.92 6.08 -11.05
C ASN A 535 -6.08 6.86 -9.73
N GLU A 536 -6.32 6.17 -8.61
CA GLU A 536 -6.48 6.81 -7.29
C GLU A 536 -5.25 7.64 -6.91
N ASN A 537 -4.03 7.17 -7.20
CA ASN A 537 -2.80 7.93 -6.93
C ASN A 537 -2.76 9.24 -7.70
N THR A 538 -3.16 9.23 -8.98
CA THR A 538 -3.21 10.46 -9.79
C THR A 538 -4.27 11.45 -9.30
N LYS A 539 -5.38 10.97 -8.71
CA LYS A 539 -6.39 11.84 -8.08
C LYS A 539 -5.81 12.54 -6.85
N ILE A 540 -5.12 11.80 -5.99
CA ILE A 540 -4.46 12.35 -4.81
C ILE A 540 -3.33 13.31 -5.20
N ALA A 541 -2.50 12.93 -6.18
CA ALA A 541 -1.48 13.83 -6.72
C ALA A 541 -2.11 15.12 -7.25
N SER A 542 -3.21 15.04 -8.01
CA SER A 542 -3.93 16.21 -8.52
C SER A 542 -4.44 17.14 -7.42
N TYR A 543 -4.88 16.61 -6.28
CA TYR A 543 -5.21 17.42 -5.09
C TYR A 543 -3.99 18.22 -4.61
N TYR A 544 -2.84 17.58 -4.46
CA TYR A 544 -1.62 18.27 -4.03
C TYR A 544 -1.16 19.30 -5.06
N LEU A 545 -1.27 19.00 -6.35
CA LEU A 545 -0.88 19.92 -7.43
C LEU A 545 -1.76 21.18 -7.48
N ILE A 546 -3.07 21.07 -7.21
CA ILE A 546 -3.94 22.25 -7.08
C ILE A 546 -3.48 23.12 -5.91
N ASN A 547 -3.25 22.52 -4.74
CA ASN A 547 -2.78 23.27 -3.58
C ASN A 547 -1.42 23.92 -3.87
N ALA A 548 -0.52 23.23 -4.59
CA ALA A 548 0.76 23.81 -5.02
C ALA A 548 0.55 25.05 -5.91
N LEU A 549 -0.38 25.00 -6.86
CA LEU A 549 -0.74 26.14 -7.70
C LEU A 549 -1.36 27.29 -6.89
N GLU A 550 -2.17 27.00 -5.88
CA GLU A 550 -2.74 28.01 -4.97
C GLU A 550 -1.65 28.71 -4.15
N HIS A 551 -0.72 27.96 -3.55
CA HIS A 551 0.43 28.52 -2.84
C HIS A 551 1.33 29.34 -3.78
N SER A 552 1.61 28.82 -4.98
CA SER A 552 2.38 29.52 -6.02
C SER A 552 1.72 30.85 -6.43
N SER A 553 0.39 30.91 -6.53
CA SER A 553 -0.33 32.15 -6.86
C SER A 553 -0.12 33.26 -5.82
N LYS A 554 0.14 32.87 -4.56
CA LYS A 554 0.45 33.77 -3.43
C LYS A 554 1.96 34.01 -3.27
N ARG A 555 2.80 33.46 -4.15
CA ARG A 555 4.27 33.45 -4.08
C ARG A 555 4.83 32.74 -2.84
N ASP A 556 4.08 31.79 -2.30
CA ASP A 556 4.50 30.93 -1.20
C ASP A 556 5.20 29.68 -1.77
N TRP A 557 6.46 29.85 -2.16
CA TRP A 557 7.22 28.84 -2.90
C TRP A 557 7.55 27.60 -2.07
N GLU A 558 7.78 27.77 -0.77
CA GLU A 558 8.15 26.68 0.13
C GLU A 558 7.00 25.67 0.28
N ASN A 559 5.79 26.16 0.57
CA ASN A 559 4.63 25.28 0.66
C ASN A 559 4.22 24.69 -0.69
N ALA A 560 4.40 25.44 -1.78
CA ALA A 560 4.17 24.93 -3.13
C ALA A 560 5.10 23.73 -3.43
N GLU A 561 6.39 23.84 -3.11
CA GLU A 561 7.37 22.76 -3.28
C GLU A 561 7.05 21.56 -2.38
N ASN A 562 6.63 21.78 -1.14
CA ASN A 562 6.20 20.71 -0.24
C ASN A 562 5.00 19.93 -0.81
N MET A 563 4.02 20.62 -1.42
CA MET A 563 2.90 19.97 -2.07
C MET A 563 3.31 19.21 -3.34
N ILE A 564 4.24 19.76 -4.14
CA ILE A 564 4.82 19.04 -5.29
C ILE A 564 5.50 17.75 -4.84
N LYS A 565 6.33 17.79 -3.80
CA LYS A 565 7.00 16.59 -3.26
C LYS A 565 6.01 15.53 -2.81
N LYS A 566 4.90 15.93 -2.18
CA LYS A 566 3.81 14.99 -1.85
C LYS A 566 3.19 14.38 -3.10
N ALA A 567 2.94 15.15 -4.15
CA ALA A 567 2.42 14.64 -5.41
C ALA A 567 3.41 13.67 -6.09
N GLU A 568 4.70 13.99 -6.10
CA GLU A 568 5.79 13.18 -6.65
C GLU A 568 5.92 11.84 -5.92
N ASN A 569 5.84 11.82 -4.59
CA ASN A 569 5.87 10.58 -3.80
C ASN A 569 4.67 9.67 -4.05
N VAL A 570 3.50 10.25 -4.36
CA VAL A 570 2.25 9.49 -4.58
C VAL A 570 2.16 8.95 -6.01
N ALA A 571 2.58 9.74 -7.00
CA ALA A 571 2.48 9.40 -8.42
C ALA A 571 3.74 9.86 -9.18
N PRO A 572 4.88 9.15 -9.02
CA PRO A 572 6.16 9.54 -9.62
C PRO A 572 6.16 9.44 -11.15
N ASP A 573 5.28 8.63 -11.76
CA ASP A 573 5.19 8.52 -13.23
C ASP A 573 4.16 9.48 -13.82
N TYR A 574 3.55 10.37 -13.02
CA TYR A 574 2.49 11.26 -13.49
C TYR A 574 3.07 12.55 -14.06
N PHE A 575 3.02 12.71 -15.38
CA PHE A 575 3.62 13.86 -16.08
C PHE A 575 3.15 15.24 -15.57
N GLU A 576 1.91 15.33 -15.08
CA GLU A 576 1.35 16.57 -14.52
C GLU A 576 2.10 17.09 -13.30
N VAL A 577 2.68 16.18 -12.51
CA VAL A 577 3.54 16.55 -11.37
C VAL A 577 4.69 17.41 -11.88
N TYR A 578 5.37 16.94 -12.92
CA TYR A 578 6.53 17.60 -13.49
C TYR A 578 6.17 18.81 -14.34
N LYS A 579 5.02 18.78 -15.04
CA LYS A 579 4.50 19.95 -15.77
C LYS A 579 4.26 21.13 -14.83
N ILE A 580 3.59 20.89 -13.69
CA ILE A 580 3.30 21.93 -12.70
C ILE A 580 4.56 22.32 -11.92
N LYS A 581 5.42 21.37 -11.57
CA LYS A 581 6.75 21.65 -10.99
C LYS A 581 7.56 22.56 -11.91
N ALA A 582 7.57 22.29 -13.21
CA ALA A 582 8.25 23.13 -14.20
C ALA A 582 7.67 24.54 -14.26
N PHE A 583 6.35 24.66 -14.29
CA PHE A 583 5.66 25.95 -14.26
C PHE A 583 5.99 26.76 -13.00
N ILE A 584 5.92 26.14 -11.81
CA ILE A 584 6.21 26.81 -10.54
C ILE A 584 7.68 27.24 -10.47
N ASN A 585 8.61 26.37 -10.88
CA ASN A 585 10.04 26.71 -10.95
C ASN A 585 10.34 27.85 -11.95
N ALA A 586 9.64 27.90 -13.08
CA ALA A 586 9.76 28.99 -14.04
C ALA A 586 9.23 30.34 -13.50
N GLU A 587 8.26 30.30 -12.59
CA GLU A 587 7.72 31.49 -11.91
C GLU A 587 8.58 31.93 -10.71
N SER A 588 9.21 30.99 -10.00
CA SER A 588 10.14 31.28 -8.89
C SER A 588 11.52 31.75 -9.36
N GLY A 589 11.87 31.52 -10.64
CA GLY A 589 13.16 31.89 -11.24
C GLY A 589 14.17 30.73 -11.29
N ASN A 590 13.79 29.53 -10.88
CA ASN A 590 14.62 28.32 -10.92
C ASN A 590 14.62 27.71 -12.34
N LEU A 591 15.29 28.36 -13.28
CA LEU A 591 15.20 28.04 -14.71
C LEU A 591 15.71 26.62 -15.05
N MET A 592 16.80 26.17 -14.43
CA MET A 592 17.35 24.83 -14.69
C MET A 592 16.41 23.72 -14.22
N ASP A 593 15.82 23.86 -13.03
CA ASP A 593 14.86 22.87 -12.52
C ASP A 593 13.59 22.85 -13.35
N ALA A 594 13.17 24.00 -13.91
CA ALA A 594 12.07 24.07 -14.85
C ALA A 594 12.38 23.28 -16.14
N ILE A 595 13.57 23.41 -16.70
CA ILE A 595 14.02 22.66 -17.89
C ILE A 595 14.01 21.16 -17.61
N THR A 596 14.62 20.73 -16.50
CA THR A 596 14.66 19.31 -16.11
C THR A 596 13.26 18.76 -15.91
N SER A 597 12.40 19.50 -15.21
CA SER A 597 11.01 19.07 -14.96
C SER A 597 10.19 18.98 -16.25
N TYR A 598 10.34 19.91 -17.21
CA TYR A 598 9.66 19.79 -18.50
C TYR A 598 10.12 18.56 -19.30
N ARG A 599 11.41 18.21 -19.24
CA ARG A 599 11.92 17.00 -19.90
C ARG A 599 11.31 15.73 -19.31
N ILE A 600 11.31 15.62 -17.98
CA ILE A 600 10.68 14.48 -17.27
C ILE A 600 9.17 14.43 -17.59
N ALA A 601 8.50 15.59 -17.68
CA ALA A 601 7.08 15.64 -18.06
C ALA A 601 6.84 15.11 -19.48
N ILE A 602 7.75 15.34 -20.45
CA ILE A 602 7.64 14.78 -21.80
C ILE A 602 7.85 13.26 -21.78
N GLU A 603 8.83 12.77 -21.03
CA GLU A 603 9.14 11.33 -20.89
C GLU A 603 7.96 10.55 -20.28
N ASN A 604 7.28 11.15 -19.31
CA ASN A 604 6.13 10.56 -18.62
C ASN A 604 4.77 10.80 -19.31
N ALA A 605 4.73 11.58 -20.40
CA ALA A 605 3.51 11.80 -21.16
C ALA A 605 3.25 10.64 -22.13
N HIS A 606 2.04 10.09 -22.13
CA HIS A 606 1.72 8.88 -22.90
C HIS A 606 0.90 9.20 -24.14
N ASP A 607 -0.11 10.06 -24.02
CA ASP A 607 -1.03 10.39 -25.10
C ASP A 607 -0.57 11.63 -25.90
N ASP A 608 -1.00 11.72 -27.16
CA ASP A 608 -0.61 12.82 -28.07
C ASP A 608 -0.98 14.20 -27.50
N ILE A 609 -2.15 14.32 -26.88
CA ILE A 609 -2.59 15.59 -26.29
C ILE A 609 -1.70 16.00 -25.11
N GLU A 610 -1.27 15.04 -24.28
CA GLU A 610 -0.38 15.28 -23.14
C GLU A 610 0.98 15.77 -23.63
N LYS A 611 1.57 15.07 -24.61
CA LYS A 611 2.84 15.45 -25.25
C LYS A 611 2.75 16.82 -25.91
N ALA A 612 1.70 17.06 -26.68
CA ALA A 612 1.46 18.37 -27.31
C ALA A 612 1.40 19.49 -26.28
N SER A 613 0.70 19.27 -25.17
CA SER A 613 0.56 20.27 -24.12
C SER A 613 1.90 20.57 -23.43
N VAL A 614 2.68 19.55 -23.08
CA VAL A 614 3.96 19.78 -22.41
C VAL A 614 4.95 20.46 -23.35
N CYS A 615 5.07 19.99 -24.61
CA CYS A 615 5.94 20.63 -25.62
C CYS A 615 5.54 22.08 -25.90
N TYR A 616 4.24 22.37 -26.00
CA TYR A 616 3.73 23.73 -26.16
C TYR A 616 4.15 24.63 -24.98
N LEU A 617 3.91 24.19 -23.73
CA LEU A 617 4.27 24.95 -22.54
C LEU A 617 5.78 25.16 -22.43
N PHE A 618 6.57 24.15 -22.82
CA PHE A 618 8.01 24.24 -22.81
C PHE A 618 8.54 25.22 -23.87
N SER A 619 7.94 25.23 -25.07
CA SER A 619 8.23 26.24 -26.10
C SER A 619 7.89 27.66 -25.63
N VAL A 620 6.75 27.84 -24.98
CA VAL A 620 6.35 29.13 -24.38
C VAL A 620 7.36 29.57 -23.32
N PHE A 621 7.82 28.64 -22.48
CA PHE A 621 8.88 28.90 -21.49
C PHE A 621 10.18 29.37 -22.16
N TYR A 622 10.66 28.68 -23.20
CA TYR A 622 11.86 29.10 -23.93
C TYR A 622 11.67 30.44 -24.63
N THR A 623 10.47 30.74 -25.14
CA THR A 623 10.18 32.01 -25.82
C THR A 623 10.15 33.19 -24.84
N ILE A 624 9.54 33.02 -23.67
CA ILE A 624 9.27 34.14 -22.74
C ILE A 624 10.35 34.28 -21.66
N LYS A 625 10.84 33.17 -21.10
CA LYS A 625 11.72 33.16 -19.92
C LYS A 625 13.19 33.05 -20.30
N ILE A 626 13.54 32.19 -21.25
CA ILE A 626 14.93 31.94 -21.67
C ILE A 626 15.34 32.83 -22.85
N GLN A 627 14.40 33.12 -23.76
CA GLN A 627 14.62 33.78 -25.05
C GLN A 627 15.52 32.98 -26.02
N ASP A 628 15.50 31.65 -25.91
CA ASP A 628 16.10 30.74 -26.90
C ASP A 628 15.02 30.31 -27.92
N TYR A 629 14.96 31.05 -29.03
CA TYR A 629 13.95 30.84 -30.04
C TYR A 629 14.21 29.62 -30.93
N ILE A 630 15.44 29.10 -30.96
CA ILE A 630 15.79 27.90 -31.73
C ILE A 630 15.19 26.68 -31.02
N MET A 631 15.46 26.54 -29.71
CA MET A 631 14.85 25.48 -28.92
C MET A 631 13.32 25.61 -28.85
N ALA A 632 12.80 26.85 -28.76
CA ALA A 632 11.36 27.08 -28.79
C ALA A 632 10.73 26.58 -30.09
N LYS A 633 11.43 26.71 -31.24
CA LYS A 633 10.98 26.24 -32.55
C LYS A 633 10.92 24.73 -32.62
N GLU A 634 11.97 24.03 -32.19
CA GLU A 634 12.00 22.57 -32.17
C GLU A 634 10.82 22.01 -31.35
N LEU A 635 10.58 22.57 -30.15
CA LEU A 635 9.50 22.13 -29.26
C LEU A 635 8.10 22.41 -29.80
N ILE A 636 7.88 23.57 -30.44
CA ILE A 636 6.54 23.88 -30.97
C ILE A 636 6.23 23.13 -32.26
N GLU A 637 7.24 22.83 -33.07
CA GLU A 637 7.12 21.92 -34.22
C GLU A 637 6.80 20.50 -33.76
N GLU A 638 7.40 20.05 -32.66
CA GLU A 638 7.06 18.76 -32.04
C GLU A 638 5.62 18.75 -31.50
N ALA A 639 5.19 19.80 -30.79
CA ALA A 639 3.81 19.93 -30.30
C ALA A 639 2.78 19.88 -31.44
N GLN A 640 3.11 20.49 -32.59
CA GLN A 640 2.26 20.52 -33.77
C GLN A 640 2.03 19.14 -34.39
N LYS A 641 3.01 18.23 -34.32
CA LYS A 641 2.88 16.86 -34.83
C LYS A 641 1.77 16.09 -34.10
N TYR A 642 1.63 16.33 -32.80
CA TYR A 642 0.68 15.63 -31.94
C TYR A 642 -0.73 16.26 -31.93
N ALA A 643 -0.83 17.59 -31.97
CA ALA A 643 -2.12 18.29 -31.81
C ALA A 643 -2.75 18.79 -33.13
N GLY A 644 -2.10 18.59 -34.28
CA GLY A 644 -2.62 19.05 -35.56
C GLY A 644 -2.83 20.58 -35.59
N LYS A 645 -3.90 21.08 -36.22
CA LYS A 645 -4.16 22.52 -36.40
C LYS A 645 -4.79 23.21 -35.18
N GLU A 646 -4.37 22.86 -33.96
CA GLU A 646 -4.82 23.57 -32.75
C GLU A 646 -4.43 25.07 -32.83
N PRO A 647 -5.39 26.01 -32.68
CA PRO A 647 -5.12 27.44 -32.81
C PRO A 647 -4.04 27.96 -31.87
N ARG A 648 -4.01 27.51 -30.60
CA ARG A 648 -3.03 27.99 -29.60
C ARG A 648 -1.59 27.63 -29.97
N ILE A 649 -1.37 26.39 -30.42
CA ILE A 649 -0.06 25.93 -30.88
C ILE A 649 0.35 26.67 -32.16
N THR A 650 -0.61 26.89 -33.06
CA THR A 650 -0.35 27.62 -34.31
C THR A 650 0.01 29.09 -34.04
N PHE A 651 -0.67 29.75 -33.09
CA PHE A 651 -0.33 31.10 -32.66
C PHE A 651 1.09 31.18 -32.08
N GLU A 652 1.47 30.20 -31.27
CA GLU A 652 2.80 30.16 -30.68
C GLU A 652 3.86 29.87 -31.74
N ARG A 653 3.59 28.96 -32.67
CA ARG A 653 4.50 28.65 -33.77
C ARG A 653 4.78 29.91 -34.61
N GLY A 654 3.73 30.63 -35.01
CA GLY A 654 3.89 31.89 -35.73
C GLY A 654 4.66 32.93 -34.92
N ARG A 655 4.44 33.00 -33.60
CA ARG A 655 5.21 33.87 -32.69
C ARG A 655 6.70 33.51 -32.65
N VAL A 656 7.05 32.23 -32.60
CA VAL A 656 8.45 31.79 -32.58
C VAL A 656 9.16 32.14 -33.89
N HIS A 657 8.54 31.85 -35.05
CA HIS A 657 9.09 32.25 -36.35
C HIS A 657 9.24 33.78 -36.47
N MET A 658 8.27 34.54 -35.95
CA MET A 658 8.36 36.00 -35.89
C MET A 658 9.54 36.49 -35.04
N TYR A 659 9.86 35.83 -33.93
CA TYR A 659 11.03 36.18 -33.11
C TYR A 659 12.37 35.77 -33.74
N LEU A 660 12.38 34.72 -34.55
CA LEU A 660 13.53 34.32 -35.37
C LEU A 660 13.76 35.23 -36.58
N GLY A 661 12.85 36.17 -36.85
CA GLY A 661 12.91 37.04 -38.03
C GLY A 661 12.43 36.37 -39.33
N GLU A 662 11.84 35.18 -39.26
CA GLU A 662 11.25 34.44 -40.39
C GLU A 662 9.83 34.99 -40.68
N PHE A 663 9.72 36.27 -41.05
CA PHE A 663 8.45 37.00 -41.10
C PHE A 663 7.45 36.46 -42.13
N GLU A 664 7.91 36.07 -43.32
CA GLU A 664 7.05 35.50 -44.37
C GLU A 664 6.41 34.20 -43.90
N LYS A 665 7.20 33.31 -43.31
CA LYS A 665 6.69 32.05 -42.75
C LYS A 665 5.75 32.29 -41.57
N ALA A 666 6.06 33.26 -40.70
CA ALA A 666 5.17 33.62 -39.60
C ALA A 666 3.81 34.12 -40.12
N LEU A 667 3.81 34.89 -41.22
CA LEU A 667 2.59 35.35 -41.88
C LEU A 667 1.80 34.17 -42.46
N GLU A 668 2.45 33.27 -43.22
CA GLU A 668 1.83 32.05 -43.77
C GLU A 668 1.18 31.21 -42.66
N ILE A 669 1.86 31.05 -41.52
CA ILE A 669 1.34 30.31 -40.37
C ILE A 669 0.08 30.98 -39.80
N PHE A 670 0.08 32.30 -39.60
CA PHE A 670 -1.11 32.98 -39.10
C PHE A 670 -2.26 32.95 -40.13
N GLU A 671 -1.98 33.18 -41.41
CA GLU A 671 -2.99 33.16 -42.48
C GLU A 671 -3.59 31.76 -42.71
N SER A 672 -2.90 30.69 -42.29
CA SER A 672 -3.43 29.33 -42.32
C SER A 672 -4.60 29.07 -41.36
N ILE A 673 -4.86 30.00 -40.42
CA ILE A 673 -5.92 29.90 -39.41
C ILE A 673 -7.22 30.47 -39.97
N ASP A 674 -8.28 29.66 -40.04
CA ASP A 674 -9.60 30.16 -40.37
C ASP A 674 -10.17 30.93 -39.17
N THR A 675 -10.23 32.26 -39.28
CA THR A 675 -10.80 33.14 -38.25
C THR A 675 -12.26 32.83 -37.92
N LYS A 676 -13.01 32.16 -38.80
CA LYS A 676 -14.40 31.71 -38.53
C LYS A 676 -14.46 30.53 -37.56
N GLU A 677 -13.38 29.75 -37.46
CA GLU A 677 -13.28 28.64 -36.52
C GLU A 677 -12.91 29.10 -35.09
N LEU A 678 -12.50 30.37 -34.93
CA LEU A 678 -12.16 30.96 -33.63
C LEU A 678 -13.44 31.34 -32.86
N ARG A 679 -13.96 30.39 -32.08
CA ARG A 679 -15.28 30.48 -31.40
C ARG A 679 -15.38 31.48 -30.25
N THR A 680 -14.31 32.16 -29.87
CA THR A 680 -14.31 33.10 -28.72
C THR A 680 -13.63 34.42 -29.06
N ASP A 681 -14.15 35.51 -28.51
CA ASP A 681 -13.54 36.85 -28.64
C ASP A 681 -12.09 36.88 -28.14
N LYS A 682 -11.75 36.05 -27.15
CA LYS A 682 -10.39 35.87 -26.66
C LYS A 682 -9.45 35.34 -27.73
N LEU A 683 -9.84 34.31 -28.48
CA LEU A 683 -9.02 33.73 -29.55
C LEU A 683 -8.88 34.70 -30.73
N LEU A 684 -9.95 35.44 -31.06
CA LEU A 684 -9.91 36.48 -32.09
C LEU A 684 -8.96 37.63 -31.72
N ASN A 685 -9.01 38.10 -30.46
CA ASN A 685 -8.09 39.11 -29.94
C ASN A 685 -6.63 38.61 -29.94
N GLN A 686 -6.41 37.34 -29.57
CA GLN A 686 -5.09 36.72 -29.65
C GLN A 686 -4.57 36.69 -31.09
N TYR A 687 -5.37 36.22 -32.05
CA TYR A 687 -5.00 36.19 -33.46
C TYR A 687 -4.61 37.59 -33.97
N ALA A 688 -5.53 38.56 -33.84
CA ALA A 688 -5.32 39.92 -34.33
C ALA A 688 -4.11 40.59 -33.66
N SER A 689 -3.92 40.38 -32.35
CA SER A 689 -2.72 40.86 -31.63
C SER A 689 -1.42 40.30 -32.20
N LYS A 690 -1.37 39.01 -32.55
CA LYS A 690 -0.15 38.38 -33.07
C LYS A 690 0.18 38.85 -34.49
N VAL A 691 -0.83 38.93 -35.36
CA VAL A 691 -0.68 39.45 -36.72
C VAL A 691 -0.31 40.94 -36.70
N SER A 692 -0.93 41.72 -35.83
CA SER A 692 -0.61 43.14 -35.64
C SER A 692 0.83 43.34 -35.17
N GLU A 693 1.30 42.55 -34.21
CA GLU A 693 2.70 42.57 -33.73
C GLU A 693 3.68 42.11 -34.83
N LEU A 694 3.30 41.15 -35.67
CA LEU A 694 4.10 40.72 -36.82
C LEU A 694 4.33 41.88 -37.79
N TYR A 695 3.26 42.54 -38.24
CA TYR A 695 3.40 43.69 -39.13
C TYR A 695 4.18 44.85 -38.48
N ARG A 696 3.99 45.08 -37.18
CA ARG A 696 4.76 46.08 -36.42
C ARG A 696 6.26 45.77 -36.44
N ARG A 697 6.64 44.50 -36.31
CA ARG A 697 8.05 44.05 -36.41
C ARG A 697 8.60 44.16 -37.82
N MET A 698 7.81 43.82 -38.84
CA MET A 698 8.19 44.03 -40.24
C MET A 698 8.44 45.52 -40.53
N ALA A 699 7.61 46.42 -39.99
CA ALA A 699 7.85 47.87 -40.06
C ALA A 699 9.17 48.26 -39.36
N GLY A 700 9.52 47.60 -38.27
CA GLY A 700 10.75 47.80 -37.51
C GLY A 700 12.04 47.49 -38.29
N ASN A 701 11.99 46.62 -39.31
CA ASN A 701 13.16 46.29 -40.14
C ASN A 701 13.60 47.42 -41.08
N TYR A 702 12.74 48.41 -41.31
CA TYR A 702 13.05 49.55 -42.17
C TYR A 702 13.51 50.76 -41.36
N ASN A 703 14.42 51.54 -41.95
CA ASN A 703 14.94 52.75 -41.32
C ASN A 703 13.86 53.81 -41.23
N ASN A 704 13.97 54.75 -40.28
CA ASN A 704 13.00 55.85 -40.13
C ASN A 704 12.95 56.81 -41.35
N ARG A 705 13.84 56.64 -42.34
CA ARG A 705 13.80 57.36 -43.62
C ARG A 705 12.89 56.68 -44.64
N ASP A 706 12.61 55.40 -44.49
CA ASP A 706 11.75 54.59 -45.38
C ASP A 706 10.27 54.74 -45.00
N LEU A 707 9.83 55.99 -44.87
CA LEU A 707 8.54 56.37 -44.26
C LEU A 707 7.35 55.61 -44.86
N LYS A 708 7.31 55.52 -46.20
CA LYS A 708 6.20 54.87 -46.92
C LYS A 708 6.15 53.36 -46.66
N LEU A 709 7.31 52.69 -46.63
CA LEU A 709 7.37 51.25 -46.36
C LEU A 709 6.96 50.94 -44.92
N LYS A 710 7.43 51.74 -43.95
CA LYS A 710 7.00 51.60 -42.55
C LYS A 710 5.50 51.83 -42.38
N TYR A 711 4.97 52.86 -43.03
CA TYR A 711 3.54 53.16 -43.01
C TYR A 711 2.70 51.98 -43.50
N VAL A 712 3.04 51.36 -44.63
CA VAL A 712 2.27 50.23 -45.20
C VAL A 712 2.10 49.10 -44.18
N TYR A 713 3.15 48.75 -43.44
CA TYR A 713 3.07 47.71 -42.42
C TYR A 713 2.34 48.16 -41.16
N LEU A 714 2.54 49.40 -40.70
CA LEU A 714 1.81 49.94 -39.53
C LEU A 714 0.31 50.13 -39.80
N GLU A 715 -0.05 50.47 -41.04
CA GLU A 715 -1.44 50.53 -41.50
C GLU A 715 -2.08 49.13 -41.47
N LYS A 716 -1.40 48.12 -42.02
CA LYS A 716 -1.85 46.72 -41.91
C LYS A 716 -2.00 46.28 -40.45
N SER A 717 -1.04 46.65 -39.60
CA SER A 717 -1.04 46.34 -38.16
C SER A 717 -2.27 46.88 -37.44
N ILE A 718 -2.66 48.14 -37.69
CA ILE A 718 -3.83 48.78 -37.07
C ILE A 718 -5.14 48.29 -37.70
N ASN A 719 -5.17 48.13 -39.02
CA ASN A 719 -6.35 47.63 -39.73
C ASN A 719 -6.75 46.23 -39.26
N GLU A 720 -5.79 45.37 -38.94
CA GLU A 720 -6.09 44.05 -38.37
C GLU A 720 -6.80 44.15 -37.03
N LEU A 721 -6.36 45.04 -36.15
CA LEU A 721 -7.00 45.25 -34.84
C LEU A 721 -8.41 45.85 -34.99
N ASN A 722 -8.60 46.74 -35.97
CA ASN A 722 -9.91 47.36 -36.26
C ASN A 722 -10.96 46.37 -36.79
N LYS A 723 -10.57 45.15 -37.21
CA LYS A 723 -11.54 44.09 -37.56
C LYS A 723 -12.25 43.53 -36.33
N LEU A 724 -11.71 43.72 -35.12
CA LEU A 724 -12.29 43.23 -33.89
C LEU A 724 -13.52 44.07 -33.48
N ARG A 725 -14.59 43.40 -33.05
CA ARG A 725 -15.76 44.06 -32.43
C ARG A 725 -15.43 44.61 -31.04
N HIS A 726 -14.62 43.88 -30.28
CA HIS A 726 -14.21 44.22 -28.93
C HIS A 726 -12.71 43.98 -28.77
N ILE A 727 -11.97 45.06 -28.46
CA ILE A 727 -10.53 45.00 -28.19
C ILE A 727 -10.34 44.82 -26.68
N ASP A 728 -9.71 43.72 -26.29
CA ASP A 728 -9.40 43.46 -24.88
C ASP A 728 -8.20 44.32 -24.39
N PRO A 729 -7.99 44.43 -23.06
CA PRO A 729 -6.90 45.25 -22.54
C PRO A 729 -5.50 44.84 -23.02
N MET A 730 -5.27 43.57 -23.35
CA MET A 730 -3.97 43.08 -23.80
C MET A 730 -3.71 43.45 -25.27
N THR A 731 -4.73 43.34 -26.10
CA THR A 731 -4.74 43.74 -27.51
C THR A 731 -4.62 45.25 -27.65
N CYS A 732 -5.24 46.00 -26.74
CA CYS A 732 -5.07 47.46 -26.64
C CYS A 732 -3.61 47.86 -26.40
N VAL A 733 -2.80 47.03 -25.71
CA VAL A 733 -1.36 47.30 -25.57
C VAL A 733 -0.64 47.19 -26.92
N VAL A 734 -1.02 46.24 -27.77
CA VAL A 734 -0.47 46.09 -29.13
C VAL A 734 -0.86 47.30 -29.99
N LEU A 735 -2.11 47.76 -29.90
CA LEU A 735 -2.56 48.99 -30.55
C LEU A 735 -1.71 50.19 -30.12
N MET A 736 -1.54 50.41 -28.81
CA MET A 736 -0.73 51.52 -28.29
C MET A 736 0.72 51.47 -28.79
N LYS A 737 1.30 50.28 -28.91
CA LYS A 737 2.64 50.11 -29.49
C LYS A 737 2.67 50.53 -30.96
N ALA A 738 1.70 50.12 -31.77
CA ALA A 738 1.61 50.54 -33.17
C ALA A 738 1.42 52.07 -33.31
N LEU A 739 0.60 52.67 -32.44
CA LEU A 739 0.44 54.14 -32.37
C LEU A 739 1.74 54.84 -31.99
N ILE A 740 2.48 54.32 -31.01
CA ILE A 740 3.82 54.83 -30.66
C ILE A 740 4.74 54.73 -31.86
N ASP A 741 4.72 53.63 -32.62
CA ASP A 741 5.59 53.44 -33.78
C ASP A 741 5.24 54.42 -34.93
N LEU A 742 3.95 54.77 -35.10
CA LEU A 742 3.53 55.83 -36.04
C LEU A 742 4.11 57.21 -35.69
N THR A 743 4.30 57.51 -34.40
CA THR A 743 4.84 58.82 -33.97
C THR A 743 6.24 59.10 -34.51
N TYR A 744 7.02 58.06 -34.85
CA TYR A 744 8.35 58.23 -35.42
C TYR A 744 8.34 58.64 -36.90
N ILE A 745 7.18 58.57 -37.57
CA ILE A 745 7.05 58.81 -39.02
C ILE A 745 5.99 59.87 -39.35
N PHE A 746 5.66 60.77 -38.42
CA PHE A 746 4.67 61.85 -38.62
C PHE A 746 5.01 62.84 -39.73
N SER A 747 6.25 62.89 -40.19
CA SER A 747 6.62 63.63 -41.40
C SER A 747 5.91 63.09 -42.66
N TYR A 748 5.35 61.88 -42.62
CA TYR A 748 4.48 61.34 -43.64
C TYR A 748 3.01 61.56 -43.25
N GLU A 749 2.33 62.47 -43.96
CA GLU A 749 0.96 62.90 -43.64
C GLU A 749 -0.06 61.76 -43.43
N PRO A 750 -0.06 60.66 -44.23
CA PRO A 750 -0.96 59.53 -43.97
C PRO A 750 -0.75 58.88 -42.60
N ALA A 751 0.49 58.82 -42.09
CA ALA A 751 0.79 58.28 -40.77
C ALA A 751 0.19 59.14 -39.65
N LEU A 752 0.26 60.47 -39.80
CA LEU A 752 -0.36 61.41 -38.87
C LEU A 752 -1.89 61.26 -38.85
N LYS A 753 -2.51 61.17 -40.04
CA LYS A 753 -3.97 60.96 -40.15
C LYS A 753 -4.42 59.65 -39.52
N LEU A 754 -3.70 58.56 -39.78
CA LEU A 754 -4.00 57.24 -39.21
C LEU A 754 -3.83 57.22 -37.69
N PHE A 755 -2.81 57.91 -37.16
CA PHE A 755 -2.63 58.04 -35.72
C PHE A 755 -3.81 58.75 -35.06
N ILE A 756 -4.23 59.90 -35.61
CA ILE A 756 -5.33 60.71 -35.06
C ILE A 756 -6.62 59.90 -35.03
N SER A 757 -7.03 59.30 -36.16
CA SER A 757 -8.28 58.54 -36.24
C SER A 757 -8.28 57.33 -35.31
N SER A 758 -7.17 56.61 -35.23
CA SER A 758 -7.03 55.41 -34.40
C SER A 758 -6.97 55.75 -32.90
N PHE A 759 -6.32 56.85 -32.54
CA PHE A 759 -6.25 57.34 -31.16
C PHE A 759 -7.61 57.81 -30.66
N GLU A 760 -8.33 58.63 -31.42
CA GLU A 760 -9.67 59.10 -31.04
C GLU A 760 -10.67 57.95 -30.93
N GLY A 761 -10.66 57.02 -31.89
CA GLY A 761 -11.57 55.88 -31.90
C GLY A 761 -11.39 54.92 -30.71
N ASN A 762 -10.21 54.91 -30.09
CA ASN A 762 -9.86 53.98 -29.01
C ASN A 762 -9.49 54.68 -27.69
N MET A 763 -9.74 55.99 -27.57
CA MET A 763 -9.28 56.82 -26.45
C MET A 763 -9.73 56.28 -25.09
N THR A 764 -10.99 55.85 -24.97
CA THR A 764 -11.55 55.32 -23.71
C THR A 764 -10.87 54.02 -23.28
N LEU A 765 -10.55 53.15 -24.23
CA LEU A 765 -9.84 51.89 -23.98
C LEU A 765 -8.39 52.15 -23.56
N ILE A 766 -7.72 53.07 -24.23
CA ILE A 766 -6.34 53.49 -23.93
C ILE A 766 -6.26 54.11 -22.52
N GLN A 767 -7.18 55.03 -22.19
CA GLN A 767 -7.21 55.70 -20.89
C GLN A 767 -7.40 54.72 -19.72
N ASN A 768 -8.25 53.71 -19.91
CA ASN A 768 -8.57 52.73 -18.87
C ASN A 768 -7.56 51.58 -18.76
N ASN A 769 -6.52 51.57 -19.60
CA ASN A 769 -5.49 50.54 -19.58
C ASN A 769 -4.47 50.81 -18.46
N SER A 770 -4.08 49.78 -17.72
CA SER A 770 -3.12 49.91 -16.62
C SER A 770 -1.65 49.70 -17.03
N SER A 771 -1.37 49.43 -18.31
CA SER A 771 -0.01 49.18 -18.76
C SER A 771 0.85 50.45 -18.80
N GLY A 772 2.16 50.30 -18.60
CA GLY A 772 3.11 51.40 -18.72
C GLY A 772 3.19 52.02 -20.13
N TYR A 773 2.59 51.38 -21.14
CA TYR A 773 2.52 51.92 -22.50
C TYR A 773 1.60 53.14 -22.61
N VAL A 774 0.64 53.30 -21.69
CA VAL A 774 -0.19 54.52 -21.62
C VAL A 774 0.68 55.75 -21.38
N ASN A 775 1.58 55.68 -20.38
CA ASN A 775 2.52 56.75 -20.09
C ASN A 775 3.53 56.97 -21.21
N ARG A 776 4.00 55.89 -21.85
CA ARG A 776 4.89 56.02 -23.03
C ARG A 776 4.17 56.77 -24.14
N LEU A 777 2.95 56.40 -24.48
CA LEU A 777 2.16 57.05 -25.52
C LEU A 777 1.95 58.55 -25.20
N ARG A 778 1.64 58.90 -23.94
CA ARG A 778 1.57 60.30 -23.49
C ARG A 778 2.86 61.08 -23.82
N VAL A 779 4.02 60.55 -23.43
CA VAL A 779 5.33 61.18 -23.70
C VAL A 779 5.57 61.36 -25.20
N ARG A 780 5.12 60.41 -26.03
CA ARG A 780 5.26 60.53 -27.49
C ARG A 780 4.33 61.59 -28.08
N ILE A 781 3.13 61.77 -27.53
CA ILE A 781 2.20 62.82 -27.93
C ILE A 781 2.78 64.20 -27.57
N ASP A 782 3.30 64.34 -26.35
CA ASP A 782 3.98 65.55 -25.86
C ASP A 782 5.14 65.97 -26.78
N ASN A 783 6.06 65.04 -27.06
CA ASN A 783 7.19 65.29 -27.97
C ASN A 783 6.79 65.70 -29.40
N ASN A 784 5.54 65.47 -29.81
CA ASN A 784 5.02 65.79 -31.15
C ASN A 784 3.86 66.80 -31.11
N GLU A 785 3.73 67.58 -30.02
CA GLU A 785 2.60 68.50 -29.82
C GLU A 785 2.39 69.47 -30.99
N SER A 786 3.47 69.94 -31.61
CA SER A 786 3.44 70.91 -32.70
C SER A 786 2.86 70.37 -34.01
N LEU A 787 2.79 69.05 -34.16
CA LEU A 787 2.28 68.37 -35.35
C LEU A 787 0.84 67.85 -35.15
N LEU A 788 0.31 67.89 -33.92
CA LEU A 788 -0.96 67.28 -33.55
C LEU A 788 -2.05 68.35 -33.31
N PRO A 789 -3.33 68.04 -33.58
CA PRO A 789 -4.43 68.93 -33.21
C PRO A 789 -4.49 69.14 -31.69
N GLU A 790 -4.81 70.37 -31.25
CA GLU A 790 -4.84 70.76 -29.83
C GLU A 790 -5.69 69.79 -28.97
N LYS A 791 -6.84 69.34 -29.50
CA LYS A 791 -7.71 68.36 -28.86
C LYS A 791 -7.00 67.03 -28.58
N ILE A 792 -6.17 66.55 -29.51
CA ILE A 792 -5.42 65.29 -29.38
C ILE A 792 -4.31 65.45 -28.33
N VAL A 793 -3.61 66.57 -28.35
CA VAL A 793 -2.58 66.89 -27.35
C VAL A 793 -3.20 66.93 -25.97
N ARG A 794 -4.27 67.71 -25.78
CA ARG A 794 -5.01 67.84 -24.51
C ARG A 794 -5.46 66.47 -23.97
N ASN A 795 -6.08 65.67 -24.82
CA ASN A 795 -6.52 64.31 -24.48
C ASN A 795 -5.36 63.36 -24.17
N GLY A 796 -4.27 63.45 -24.93
CA GLY A 796 -3.06 62.66 -24.75
C GLY A 796 -2.33 62.95 -23.43
N MET A 797 -2.25 64.22 -23.03
CA MET A 797 -1.64 64.63 -21.76
C MET A 797 -2.36 64.06 -20.54
N ASN A 798 -3.65 63.75 -20.69
CA ASN A 798 -4.48 63.20 -19.62
C ASN A 798 -4.35 61.67 -19.44
N LEU A 799 -3.64 61.00 -20.36
CA LEU A 799 -3.39 59.55 -20.30
C LEU A 799 -2.57 59.17 -19.06
N GLY A 800 -3.00 58.14 -18.33
CA GLY A 800 -2.25 57.58 -17.19
C GLY A 800 -2.17 58.48 -15.95
N ILE A 801 -2.93 59.59 -15.92
CA ILE A 801 -3.04 60.47 -14.76
C ILE A 801 -4.28 60.08 -13.94
N SER A 802 -4.07 59.72 -12.67
CA SER A 802 -5.16 59.53 -11.71
C SER A 802 -5.68 60.90 -11.23
N PHE A 803 -6.64 61.45 -11.96
CA PHE A 803 -7.30 62.70 -11.56
C PHE A 803 -7.98 62.58 -10.21
N SER A 804 -8.47 61.38 -9.86
CA SER A 804 -9.04 61.09 -8.54
C SER A 804 -8.01 61.21 -7.41
N GLU A 805 -6.75 60.91 -7.66
CA GLU A 805 -5.67 61.02 -6.68
C GLU A 805 -5.13 62.44 -6.61
N ARG A 806 -4.93 63.12 -7.76
CA ARG A 806 -4.63 64.56 -7.79
C ARG A 806 -5.70 65.40 -7.09
N ALA A 807 -6.97 65.04 -7.26
CA ALA A 807 -8.09 65.70 -6.61
C ALA A 807 -8.01 65.65 -5.08
N LYS A 808 -7.43 64.59 -4.48
CA LYS A 808 -7.28 64.48 -3.02
C LYS A 808 -6.38 65.58 -2.44
N ASN A 809 -5.51 66.18 -3.24
CA ASN A 809 -4.62 67.26 -2.80
C ASN A 809 -5.31 68.64 -2.82
N ILE A 810 -6.55 68.74 -3.29
CA ILE A 810 -7.32 70.00 -3.34
C ILE A 810 -8.14 70.14 -2.07
N THR A 811 -7.64 70.97 -1.15
CA THR A 811 -8.25 71.25 0.17
C THR A 811 -9.27 72.39 0.15
N ASN A 812 -9.49 73.04 -0.99
CA ASN A 812 -10.57 74.02 -1.12
C ASN A 812 -11.88 73.31 -1.47
N LYS A 813 -12.91 73.45 -0.62
CA LYS A 813 -14.21 72.80 -0.78
C LYS A 813 -14.94 73.13 -2.08
N ASN A 814 -14.66 74.30 -2.65
CA ASN A 814 -15.30 74.81 -3.87
C ASN A 814 -14.40 74.68 -5.11
N LYS A 815 -13.26 73.98 -4.99
CA LYS A 815 -12.40 73.63 -6.12
C LYS A 815 -12.28 72.11 -6.22
N GLY A 816 -12.06 71.61 -7.41
CA GLY A 816 -11.88 70.19 -7.64
C GLY A 816 -11.44 69.89 -9.06
N ILE A 817 -11.30 68.60 -9.39
CA ILE A 817 -10.97 68.15 -10.74
C ILE A 817 -12.13 67.34 -11.30
N ILE A 818 -12.49 67.56 -12.56
CA ILE A 818 -13.44 66.69 -13.27
C ILE A 818 -12.81 65.29 -13.39
N THR A 819 -13.36 64.30 -12.69
CA THR A 819 -12.89 62.91 -12.72
C THR A 819 -13.68 62.02 -13.68
N LYS A 820 -14.85 62.49 -14.11
CA LYS A 820 -15.67 61.84 -15.13
C LYS A 820 -16.55 62.88 -15.81
N ILE A 821 -16.70 62.78 -17.12
CA ILE A 821 -17.68 63.55 -17.89
C ILE A 821 -18.28 62.65 -18.97
N THR A 822 -19.57 62.82 -19.20
CA THR A 822 -20.38 62.17 -20.24
C THR A 822 -21.18 63.24 -20.94
N ASP A 823 -21.96 62.91 -21.97
CA ASP A 823 -22.76 63.89 -22.72
C ASP A 823 -23.84 64.59 -21.87
N SER A 824 -24.23 64.02 -20.73
CA SER A 824 -25.33 64.54 -19.88
C SER A 824 -24.93 64.87 -18.45
N PHE A 825 -23.89 64.23 -17.90
CA PHE A 825 -23.43 64.47 -16.53
C PHE A 825 -21.94 64.21 -16.32
N GLY A 826 -21.42 64.64 -15.18
CA GLY A 826 -20.07 64.30 -14.73
C GLY A 826 -19.91 64.28 -13.22
N PHE A 827 -18.68 64.01 -12.79
CA PHE A 827 -18.26 64.05 -11.40
C PHE A 827 -17.01 64.94 -11.26
N ILE A 828 -17.01 65.77 -10.22
CA ILE A 828 -15.87 66.54 -9.76
C ILE A 828 -15.42 65.95 -8.43
N ARG A 829 -14.11 65.77 -8.22
CA ARG A 829 -13.56 65.30 -6.95
C ARG A 829 -12.67 66.34 -6.32
N ASN A 830 -12.65 66.39 -4.99
CA ASN A 830 -11.62 67.04 -4.20
C ASN A 830 -11.26 66.21 -2.94
N ALA A 831 -10.52 66.79 -1.98
CA ALA A 831 -10.14 66.11 -0.75
C ALA A 831 -11.33 65.62 0.10
N TYR A 832 -12.52 66.21 -0.09
CA TYR A 832 -13.69 65.97 0.76
C TYR A 832 -14.70 64.99 0.15
N GLY A 833 -14.64 64.71 -1.15
CA GLY A 833 -15.57 63.78 -1.78
C GLY A 833 -15.71 63.95 -3.30
N ASP A 834 -16.65 63.18 -3.85
CA ASP A 834 -17.08 63.24 -5.25
C ASP A 834 -18.42 63.98 -5.35
N TYR A 835 -18.53 64.95 -6.26
CA TYR A 835 -19.70 65.79 -6.48
C TYR A 835 -20.25 65.58 -7.88
N TYR A 836 -21.53 65.25 -7.95
CA TYR A 836 -22.23 65.12 -9.22
C TYR A 836 -22.51 66.50 -9.84
N PHE A 837 -22.42 66.60 -11.15
CA PHE A 837 -22.90 67.77 -11.90
C PHE A 837 -23.59 67.35 -13.20
N LYS A 838 -24.46 68.22 -13.73
CA LYS A 838 -25.02 68.04 -15.08
C LYS A 838 -24.22 68.91 -16.05
N VAL A 839 -23.99 68.44 -17.28
CA VAL A 839 -23.11 69.14 -18.23
C VAL A 839 -23.53 70.60 -18.48
N PHE A 840 -24.82 70.91 -18.44
CA PHE A 840 -25.31 72.29 -18.56
C PHE A 840 -24.89 73.24 -17.42
N ASP A 841 -24.42 72.71 -16.28
CA ASP A 841 -23.93 73.49 -15.15
C ASP A 841 -22.51 74.04 -15.39
N LEU A 842 -21.81 73.58 -16.46
CA LEU A 842 -20.51 74.08 -16.90
C LEU A 842 -20.66 75.41 -17.67
N LYS A 843 -19.75 76.35 -17.40
CA LYS A 843 -19.75 77.72 -17.96
C LYS A 843 -18.44 78.03 -18.71
N TYR A 844 -17.87 77.03 -19.38
CA TYR A 844 -16.68 77.17 -20.22
C TYR A 844 -16.68 76.12 -21.34
N ASP A 845 -15.93 76.37 -22.41
CA ASP A 845 -15.95 75.57 -23.63
C ASP A 845 -15.00 74.36 -23.56
N ASN A 846 -15.42 73.24 -24.15
CA ASN A 846 -14.67 71.99 -24.28
C ASN A 846 -14.16 71.38 -22.95
N PRO A 847 -15.06 71.08 -22.00
CA PRO A 847 -14.71 70.46 -20.73
C PRO A 847 -14.19 69.04 -20.92
N VAL A 848 -13.04 68.71 -20.30
CA VAL A 848 -12.45 67.37 -20.34
C VAL A 848 -12.18 66.82 -18.93
N VAL A 849 -12.05 65.50 -18.84
CA VAL A 849 -11.59 64.84 -17.61
C VAL A 849 -10.18 65.34 -17.31
N GLY A 850 -9.99 65.91 -16.13
CA GLY A 850 -8.73 66.49 -15.68
C GLY A 850 -8.74 68.00 -15.47
N ASP A 851 -9.75 68.71 -15.97
CA ASP A 851 -9.90 70.15 -15.78
C ASP A 851 -10.04 70.47 -14.29
N LYS A 852 -9.30 71.49 -13.85
CA LYS A 852 -9.47 72.07 -12.51
C LYS A 852 -10.60 73.07 -12.59
N VAL A 853 -11.60 72.90 -11.74
CA VAL A 853 -12.81 73.73 -11.80
C VAL A 853 -13.14 74.33 -10.44
N ILE A 854 -13.74 75.52 -10.47
CA ILE A 854 -14.38 76.16 -9.31
C ILE A 854 -15.88 75.97 -9.43
N PHE A 855 -16.54 75.63 -8.34
CA PHE A 855 -17.98 75.35 -8.32
C PHE A 855 -18.63 75.79 -7.00
N GLU A 856 -19.94 75.96 -7.03
CA GLU A 856 -20.77 76.13 -5.84
C GLU A 856 -21.43 74.79 -5.49
N LEU A 857 -21.50 74.47 -4.19
CA LEU A 857 -22.19 73.28 -3.70
C LEU A 857 -23.66 73.59 -3.42
N ARG A 858 -24.54 72.68 -3.85
CA ARG A 858 -25.97 72.67 -3.49
C ARG A 858 -26.38 71.30 -3.01
N ASP A 859 -27.22 71.26 -1.99
CA ASP A 859 -27.81 70.01 -1.51
C ASP A 859 -28.85 69.49 -2.50
N SER A 860 -28.88 68.18 -2.70
CA SER A 860 -29.87 67.50 -3.50
C SER A 860 -30.27 66.16 -2.85
N VAL A 861 -31.42 65.63 -3.24
CA VAL A 861 -31.94 64.34 -2.75
C VAL A 861 -30.97 63.17 -2.97
N LYS A 862 -30.00 63.32 -3.89
CA LYS A 862 -28.98 62.31 -4.22
C LYS A 862 -27.57 62.63 -3.68
N GLY A 863 -27.45 63.62 -2.79
CA GLY A 863 -26.19 64.09 -2.23
C GLY A 863 -25.75 65.47 -2.76
N PRO A 864 -24.58 65.98 -2.33
CA PRO A 864 -24.07 67.30 -2.69
C PRO A 864 -23.76 67.39 -4.20
N LYS A 865 -24.34 68.40 -4.86
CA LYS A 865 -24.23 68.66 -6.29
C LYS A 865 -23.37 69.90 -6.54
N ALA A 866 -22.47 69.84 -7.53
CA ALA A 866 -21.73 70.99 -8.02
C ALA A 866 -22.54 71.75 -9.09
N VAL A 867 -22.61 73.08 -8.96
CA VAL A 867 -23.29 73.98 -9.90
C VAL A 867 -22.44 75.22 -10.19
N ARG A 868 -22.75 75.95 -11.27
CA ARG A 868 -22.01 77.14 -11.73
C ARG A 868 -20.51 76.88 -11.87
N ILE A 869 -20.19 75.80 -12.58
CA ILE A 869 -18.84 75.28 -12.69
C ILE A 869 -18.07 76.10 -13.73
N LYS A 870 -16.93 76.65 -13.35
CA LYS A 870 -16.03 77.44 -14.21
C LYS A 870 -14.65 76.81 -14.21
N ASP A 871 -13.91 76.99 -15.31
CA ASP A 871 -12.49 76.66 -15.37
C ASP A 871 -11.71 77.50 -14.34
N VAL A 872 -10.63 76.94 -13.79
CA VAL A 872 -9.70 77.63 -12.89
C VAL A 872 -8.68 78.46 -13.68
N ASP A 873 -8.42 78.08 -14.93
CA ASP A 873 -7.45 78.72 -15.81
C ASP A 873 -8.07 79.75 -16.76
#